data_AF-A0AAJ7RQY9-F1
#
_entry.id   AF-A0AAJ7RQY9-F1
#
_cell.length_a   1.000
_cell.length_b   1.000
_cell.length_c   1.000
_cell.angle_alpha   90.00
_cell.angle_beta   90.00
_cell.angle_gamma   90.00
#
_symmetry.space_group_name_H-M   'P 1'
#
loop_
_entity.id
_entity.type
_entity.pdbx_description
1 polymer ?
#
loop_
_entity_poly.entity_id
_entity_poly.type
_entity_poly.pdbx_seq_one_letter_code
_entity_poly.pdbx_strand_id
1 'polypeptide(L)'
;MHLNVEVIEAKELVSKDANGKSDPFCALYLESAPTRRYNTAVKPGTLCPIWEEHFELPLEDTENDVLCLEVWDFDAAETVREKMSKVKDVKGGRGLMKLVREIAVTATTGSHDNEFIGRSRIPLKDIPVTGHTMWYPLEKKNKSKRRGVVRLRLAFSAEHNAQVAAQEHRHLLRILLLYELETSKVEKYCWCGRWSGPAEAIILQHSAQRGLLARNVTLAQWVEYSRVHQEHPLNFTVFNKLAVELLRPLENGLFSNDEIKIFWDATKKLLHSCLNSIRKIRRLAVGDKNAMVQLAAILGTLSTIITLNVPEDIDLFPEKMYGWLPEADGPRTDILQAIEQTVIQGGVEWFDHILKNNTPESDSDEDVLKYHIKMIQLIRADLQRAIEFHDKLFIKKINFPYARTLYIMYEKRICDICMIIIEDICARLKRIEVENNDDTELALGTTLFELYLTLQRYAILGQVLCAEGLEDMKIQSYYDWFRGGVAHWLDIAIYKALKRIDRAVEFDTLQPIDSTVQYSSSAVDTLTIFYQIKVFWTQLAWPDVEGSYTFIAKIIDDICKCSVAYADKMATKAETTTELEQIAEHQSSVYERKFEVSTAWCYAINNIDYIRTSIAPLANDLGLQSIIDALSENKTQQEADRCRATLQLIIDNATETVRNKIIELLEVVASKMTPAINRYLMEGAELIDTTSNAMDRLLHYLDSNLTTLHDNLNEDNFERVLLVIWEILSETLYELVNDNLEKRRPPSFYSNLHRTLHTLIRFFNLGADETANVQVLEKIEHLLKLHGLETAELIHRYSVERLQEQKNLDESMYGQLTVRAQFVDNSLNIQVLNARNLRPMDTNGDFIGKLSTLERKLHSKSKERLREGKTRKCDPYVKIKILPDEKFAQVKIPKTHVQKETLFPLFDEKFNIPLTAEQRGTEDAIVVFEVKDKDFLRTRFMAEAFLSFAEIPETTADHEIETLQQIHLKLSRPINKDSDVIRALEHRKGDNQAMDFVSKLNNKINSR
;
A
#
# COMPACT_ATOMS: atom_id res chain seq x y z
N MET A 1 67.65 -22.66 58.78
CA MET A 1 67.07 -23.23 57.55
C MET A 1 65.97 -24.16 57.98
N HIS A 2 64.86 -24.22 57.26
CA HIS A 2 63.70 -25.01 57.59
C HIS A 2 63.38 -25.98 56.45
N LEU A 3 62.84 -27.14 56.82
CA LEU A 3 62.21 -28.08 55.89
C LEU A 3 60.69 -27.88 55.98
N ASN A 4 60.11 -27.45 54.87
CA ASN A 4 58.66 -27.38 54.72
C ASN A 4 58.15 -28.75 54.28
N VAL A 5 57.26 -29.32 55.06
CA VAL A 5 56.66 -30.63 54.83
C VAL A 5 55.16 -30.47 54.78
N GLU A 6 54.58 -30.77 53.62
CA GLU A 6 53.14 -30.92 53.51
C GLU A 6 52.77 -32.40 53.39
N VAL A 7 51.96 -32.86 54.33
CA VAL A 7 51.39 -34.20 54.35
C VAL A 7 50.07 -34.15 53.59
N ILE A 8 50.07 -34.66 52.35
CA ILE A 8 48.93 -34.48 51.45
C ILE A 8 47.90 -35.59 51.64
N GLU A 9 48.28 -36.83 51.33
CA GLU A 9 47.38 -37.98 51.39
C GLU A 9 48.16 -39.28 51.63
N ALA A 10 47.50 -40.33 52.11
CA ALA A 10 48.03 -41.70 52.07
C ALA A 10 47.05 -42.63 51.36
N LYS A 11 47.57 -43.75 50.85
CA LYS A 11 46.79 -44.79 50.15
C LYS A 11 47.23 -46.18 50.58
N GLU A 12 46.29 -47.12 50.52
CA GLU A 12 46.52 -48.54 50.77
C GLU A 12 47.10 -48.82 52.16
N LEU A 13 46.68 -48.06 53.17
CA LEU A 13 47.10 -48.30 54.55
C LEU A 13 46.62 -49.67 55.03
N VAL A 14 47.37 -50.27 55.96
CA VAL A 14 46.99 -51.55 56.56
C VAL A 14 45.93 -51.32 57.63
N SER A 15 44.77 -51.96 57.48
CA SER A 15 43.70 -51.93 58.47
C SER A 15 44.14 -52.47 59.83
N LYS A 16 43.96 -51.67 60.87
CA LYS A 16 44.26 -52.03 62.25
C LYS A 16 43.01 -52.38 63.04
N ASP A 17 41.93 -51.63 62.85
CA ASP A 17 40.62 -51.90 63.42
C ASP A 17 39.98 -53.23 62.99
N ALA A 18 39.10 -53.74 63.84
CA ALA A 18 38.26 -54.91 63.57
C ALA A 18 37.24 -54.69 62.42
N ASN A 19 36.90 -53.43 62.10
CA ASN A 19 35.99 -53.06 61.00
C ASN A 19 36.66 -53.17 59.60
N GLY A 20 37.96 -53.50 59.55
CA GLY A 20 38.74 -53.58 58.31
C GLY A 20 39.25 -52.23 57.79
N LYS A 21 39.25 -51.19 58.62
CA LYS A 21 39.78 -49.85 58.36
C LYS A 21 40.81 -49.45 59.45
N SER A 22 41.09 -48.15 59.54
CA SER A 22 41.97 -47.50 60.51
C SER A 22 41.53 -46.04 60.69
N ASP A 23 41.94 -45.43 61.80
CA ASP A 23 41.82 -44.01 62.12
C ASP A 23 43.22 -43.34 62.04
N PRO A 24 43.81 -43.19 60.84
CA PRO A 24 45.21 -42.81 60.70
C PRO A 24 45.51 -41.34 61.03
N PHE A 25 46.66 -41.11 61.67
CA PHE A 25 47.36 -39.83 61.73
C PHE A 25 48.86 -40.00 61.46
N CYS A 26 49.53 -38.94 60.98
CA CYS A 26 50.97 -38.91 60.77
C CYS A 26 51.67 -38.19 61.92
N ALA A 27 52.79 -38.73 62.38
CA ALA A 27 53.75 -38.08 63.27
C ALA A 27 55.07 -37.89 62.52
N LEU A 28 55.51 -36.66 62.36
CA LEU A 28 56.74 -36.30 61.64
C LEU A 28 57.77 -35.65 62.58
N TYR A 29 59.03 -35.98 62.39
CA TYR A 29 60.16 -35.43 63.14
C TYR A 29 61.47 -35.62 62.37
N LEU A 30 62.50 -34.87 62.75
CA LEU A 30 63.86 -35.03 62.21
C LEU A 30 64.63 -36.05 63.06
N GLU A 31 65.43 -36.91 62.43
CA GLU A 31 66.19 -37.94 63.13
C GLU A 31 67.22 -37.34 64.10
N SER A 32 67.77 -36.17 63.79
CA SER A 32 68.62 -35.37 64.68
C SER A 32 67.89 -34.86 65.94
N ALA A 33 66.57 -34.63 65.86
CA ALA A 33 65.75 -34.04 66.92
C ALA A 33 64.46 -34.87 67.16
N PRO A 34 64.55 -36.13 67.62
CA PRO A 34 63.43 -37.07 67.68
C PRO A 34 62.35 -36.70 68.71
N THR A 35 62.64 -35.78 69.62
CA THR A 35 61.70 -35.25 70.62
C THR A 35 60.79 -34.14 70.04
N ARG A 36 61.17 -33.49 68.94
CA ARG A 36 60.37 -32.47 68.24
C ARG A 36 59.45 -33.14 67.22
N ARG A 37 58.30 -33.63 67.69
CA ARG A 37 57.29 -34.31 66.86
C ARG A 37 56.13 -33.38 66.51
N TYR A 38 55.71 -33.43 65.25
CA TYR A 38 54.52 -32.73 64.75
C TYR A 38 53.52 -33.77 64.28
N ASN A 39 52.24 -33.63 64.66
CA ASN A 39 51.21 -34.60 64.33
C ASN A 39 50.15 -33.97 63.44
N THR A 40 49.65 -34.73 62.47
CA THR A 40 48.46 -34.35 61.69
C THR A 40 47.18 -34.62 62.47
N ALA A 41 46.05 -34.11 61.97
CA ALA A 41 44.74 -34.54 62.44
C ALA A 41 44.49 -36.03 62.17
N VAL A 42 43.70 -36.65 63.06
CA VAL A 42 43.22 -38.04 62.91
C VAL A 42 42.10 -38.07 61.86
N LYS A 43 42.16 -39.02 60.91
CA LYS A 43 41.12 -39.20 59.88
C LYS A 43 40.37 -40.51 60.14
N PRO A 44 39.10 -40.49 60.55
CA PRO A 44 38.42 -41.69 61.00
C PRO A 44 38.01 -42.62 59.84
N GLY A 45 38.10 -43.94 60.08
CA GLY A 45 37.53 -45.00 59.27
C GLY A 45 37.96 -44.97 57.81
N THR A 46 39.26 -44.83 57.53
CA THR A 46 39.79 -44.79 56.17
C THR A 46 41.18 -45.42 56.03
N LEU A 47 41.42 -46.08 54.90
CA LEU A 47 42.76 -46.56 54.48
C LEU A 47 43.41 -45.63 53.45
N CYS A 48 42.69 -44.58 53.05
CA CYS A 48 43.14 -43.57 52.09
C CYS A 48 42.87 -42.15 52.65
N PRO A 49 43.51 -41.75 53.76
CA PRO A 49 43.30 -40.44 54.37
C PRO A 49 43.86 -39.28 53.52
N ILE A 50 43.20 -38.13 53.59
CA ILE A 50 43.65 -36.85 53.03
C ILE A 50 43.79 -35.85 54.18
N TRP A 51 44.99 -35.28 54.33
CA TRP A 51 45.31 -34.31 55.39
C TRP A 51 45.46 -32.89 54.84
N GLU A 52 46.29 -32.70 53.82
CA GLU A 52 46.66 -31.38 53.27
C GLU A 52 47.21 -30.41 54.33
N GLU A 53 47.94 -30.97 55.30
CA GLU A 53 48.48 -30.24 56.46
C GLU A 53 49.95 -29.89 56.25
N HIS A 54 50.33 -28.66 56.58
CA HIS A 54 51.66 -28.09 56.36
C HIS A 54 52.41 -27.94 57.69
N PHE A 55 53.69 -28.31 57.69
CA PHE A 55 54.58 -28.24 58.84
C PHE A 55 55.92 -27.62 58.44
N GLU A 56 56.52 -26.86 59.35
CA GLU A 56 57.84 -26.27 59.19
C GLU A 56 58.77 -26.83 60.27
N LEU A 57 59.85 -27.50 59.84
CA LEU A 57 60.78 -28.19 60.73
C LEU A 57 62.14 -27.48 60.71
N PRO A 58 62.63 -26.97 61.85
CA PRO A 58 63.94 -26.31 61.91
C PRO A 58 65.06 -27.33 61.72
N LEU A 59 65.96 -27.05 60.77
CA LEU A 59 67.10 -27.89 60.44
C LEU A 59 68.35 -27.43 61.21
N GLU A 60 69.00 -28.37 61.89
CA GLU A 60 70.30 -28.18 62.55
C GLU A 60 71.47 -28.72 61.68
N ASP A 61 71.26 -29.83 60.95
CA ASP A 61 72.18 -30.37 59.93
C ASP A 61 71.41 -30.64 58.63
N THR A 62 71.71 -29.90 57.56
CA THR A 62 71.01 -29.99 56.27
C THR A 62 71.53 -31.08 55.36
N GLU A 63 72.75 -31.58 55.57
CA GLU A 63 73.40 -32.54 54.66
C GLU A 63 73.14 -34.00 55.06
N ASN A 64 73.07 -34.30 56.36
CA ASN A 64 73.04 -35.69 56.84
C ASN A 64 71.75 -36.10 57.54
N ASP A 65 70.85 -35.15 57.83
CA ASP A 65 69.62 -35.46 58.56
C ASP A 65 68.57 -36.19 57.71
N VAL A 66 67.58 -36.77 58.37
CA VAL A 66 66.55 -37.63 57.77
C VAL A 66 65.19 -37.25 58.34
N LEU A 67 64.25 -36.88 57.47
CA LEU A 67 62.86 -36.71 57.84
C LEU A 67 62.24 -38.10 58.11
N CYS A 68 61.80 -38.31 59.35
CA CYS A 68 61.07 -39.50 59.76
C CYS A 68 59.58 -39.18 59.80
N LEU A 69 58.78 -39.90 59.01
CA LEU A 69 57.32 -39.84 59.06
C LEU A 69 56.78 -41.20 59.50
N GLU A 70 56.02 -41.21 60.58
CA GLU A 70 55.36 -42.38 61.15
C GLU A 70 53.85 -42.25 61.00
N VAL A 71 53.18 -43.28 60.47
CA VAL A 71 51.72 -43.36 60.42
C VAL A 71 51.23 -44.27 61.53
N TRP A 72 50.29 -43.76 62.31
CA TRP A 72 49.71 -44.39 63.49
C TRP A 72 48.21 -44.48 63.34
N ASP A 73 47.64 -45.52 63.91
CA ASP A 73 46.20 -45.70 64.07
C ASP A 73 45.79 -45.18 65.45
N PHE A 74 44.84 -44.24 65.49
CA PHE A 74 44.38 -43.68 66.75
C PHE A 74 43.34 -44.59 67.40
N ASP A 75 43.64 -45.07 68.62
CA ASP A 75 42.73 -45.92 69.39
C ASP A 75 42.04 -45.08 70.48
N ALA A 76 40.74 -44.84 70.32
CA ALA A 76 39.95 -44.16 71.34
C ALA A 76 39.82 -45.00 72.63
N ALA A 77 39.78 -44.34 73.78
CA ALA A 77 39.60 -44.99 75.07
C ALA A 77 38.16 -45.50 75.25
N GLU A 78 37.90 -46.73 74.79
CA GLU A 78 36.57 -47.36 74.83
C GLU A 78 36.45 -48.41 75.93
N THR A 79 35.31 -48.44 76.61
CA THR A 79 35.01 -49.46 77.62
C THR A 79 34.76 -50.83 77.00
N VAL A 80 34.97 -51.91 77.76
CA VAL A 80 34.71 -53.30 77.32
C VAL A 80 33.27 -53.48 76.79
N ARG A 81 32.31 -52.76 77.36
CA ARG A 81 30.89 -52.78 76.95
C ARG A 81 30.68 -52.13 75.57
N GLU A 82 31.39 -51.04 75.29
CA GLU A 82 31.35 -50.35 73.99
C GLU A 82 32.06 -51.17 72.89
N LYS A 83 33.16 -51.87 73.20
CA LYS A 83 33.79 -52.78 72.23
C LYS A 83 32.94 -54.03 71.93
N MET A 84 32.18 -54.54 72.91
CA MET A 84 31.26 -55.67 72.67
C MET A 84 30.09 -55.31 71.74
N SER A 85 29.59 -54.07 71.76
CA SER A 85 28.48 -53.67 70.87
C SER A 85 28.89 -53.66 69.39
N LYS A 86 30.19 -53.45 69.11
CA LYS A 86 30.79 -53.42 67.77
C LYS A 86 31.00 -54.80 67.12
N VAL A 87 30.70 -55.91 67.81
CA VAL A 87 30.74 -57.28 67.22
C VAL A 87 29.92 -57.38 65.93
N LYS A 88 28.82 -56.59 65.82
CA LYS A 88 27.96 -56.55 64.64
C LYS A 88 28.60 -55.92 63.40
N ASP A 89 29.62 -55.08 63.58
CA ASP A 89 30.26 -54.31 62.50
C ASP A 89 31.57 -54.95 61.98
N VAL A 90 31.92 -56.13 62.49
CA VAL A 90 33.16 -56.84 62.17
C VAL A 90 33.04 -57.60 60.85
N LYS A 91 34.00 -57.38 59.95
CA LYS A 91 34.06 -58.10 58.66
C LYS A 91 35.02 -59.30 58.71
N GLY A 92 34.45 -60.51 58.59
CA GLY A 92 35.17 -61.77 58.39
C GLY A 92 35.92 -62.30 59.63
N GLY A 93 36.37 -63.56 59.56
CA GLY A 93 36.94 -64.27 60.72
C GLY A 93 38.22 -63.64 61.30
N ARG A 94 39.02 -62.92 60.49
CA ARG A 94 40.20 -62.18 61.00
C ARG A 94 39.82 -60.96 61.84
N GLY A 95 38.74 -60.26 61.50
CA GLY A 95 38.26 -59.11 62.28
C GLY A 95 37.73 -59.56 63.65
N LEU A 96 37.05 -60.71 63.71
CA LEU A 96 36.50 -61.23 64.96
C LEU A 96 37.60 -61.64 65.93
N MET A 97 38.66 -62.29 65.41
CA MET A 97 39.83 -62.67 66.20
C MET A 97 40.59 -61.45 66.74
N LYS A 98 40.65 -60.35 65.98
CA LYS A 98 41.22 -59.08 66.46
C LYS A 98 40.38 -58.42 67.55
N LEU A 99 39.06 -58.31 67.36
CA LEU A 99 38.17 -57.73 68.37
C LEU A 99 38.24 -58.49 69.70
N VAL A 100 38.29 -59.83 69.67
CA VAL A 100 38.48 -60.65 70.88
C VAL A 100 39.81 -60.35 71.56
N ARG A 101 40.88 -60.15 70.77
CA ARG A 101 42.20 -59.78 71.31
C ARG A 101 42.19 -58.40 71.94
N GLU A 102 41.55 -57.43 71.29
CA GLU A 102 41.41 -56.06 71.81
C GLU A 102 40.58 -56.03 73.09
N ILE A 103 39.44 -56.74 73.15
CA ILE A 103 38.63 -56.88 74.36
C ILE A 103 39.44 -57.50 75.50
N ALA A 104 40.23 -58.54 75.21
CA ALA A 104 41.08 -59.19 76.21
C ALA A 104 42.18 -58.26 76.73
N VAL A 105 42.79 -57.44 75.87
CA VAL A 105 43.80 -56.44 76.27
C VAL A 105 43.14 -55.34 77.11
N THR A 106 42.03 -54.76 76.67
CA THR A 106 41.30 -53.73 77.43
C THR A 106 40.85 -54.23 78.81
N ALA A 107 40.41 -55.49 78.92
CA ALA A 107 39.99 -56.07 80.19
C ALA A 107 41.14 -56.39 81.16
N THR A 108 42.37 -56.55 80.66
CA THR A 108 43.53 -56.97 81.48
C THR A 108 44.50 -55.84 81.82
N THR A 109 44.68 -54.85 80.94
CA THR A 109 45.70 -53.79 81.13
C THR A 109 45.14 -52.39 81.25
N GLY A 110 43.88 -52.14 80.85
CA GLY A 110 43.27 -50.81 80.85
C GLY A 110 44.01 -49.75 80.01
N SER A 111 44.97 -50.15 79.17
CA SER A 111 45.78 -49.26 78.33
C SER A 111 45.19 -49.18 76.91
N HIS A 112 45.23 -47.96 76.35
CA HIS A 112 44.78 -47.60 75.01
C HIS A 112 45.98 -47.00 74.28
N ASP A 113 46.78 -47.85 73.64
CA ASP A 113 48.01 -47.43 72.97
C ASP A 113 47.80 -47.42 71.46
N ASN A 114 47.98 -46.27 70.82
CA ASN A 114 47.87 -46.10 69.36
C ASN A 114 48.70 -47.13 68.60
N GLU A 115 48.09 -47.78 67.60
CA GLU A 115 48.73 -48.85 66.85
C GLU A 115 49.61 -48.34 65.69
N PHE A 116 50.91 -48.65 65.71
CA PHE A 116 51.83 -48.29 64.62
C PHE A 116 51.49 -48.99 63.29
N ILE A 117 51.26 -48.23 62.21
CA ILE A 117 50.99 -48.73 60.85
C ILE A 117 52.30 -48.93 60.09
N GLY A 118 53.10 -47.88 59.94
CA GLY A 118 54.38 -47.91 59.20
C GLY A 118 55.11 -46.57 59.24
N ARG A 119 56.38 -46.56 58.83
CA ARG A 119 57.21 -45.35 58.74
C ARG A 119 57.88 -45.20 57.38
N SER A 120 58.16 -43.96 56.99
CA SER A 120 59.07 -43.58 55.92
C SER A 120 60.24 -42.79 56.50
N ARG A 121 61.45 -43.03 55.98
CA ARG A 121 62.67 -42.29 56.30
C ARG A 121 63.18 -41.66 55.02
N ILE A 122 63.26 -40.34 54.99
CA ILE A 122 63.52 -39.56 53.78
C ILE A 122 64.80 -38.74 54.03
N PRO A 123 65.95 -39.15 53.45
CA PRO A 123 67.18 -38.39 53.59
C PRO A 123 67.04 -37.00 52.98
N LEU A 124 67.47 -35.97 53.71
CA LEU A 124 67.29 -34.59 53.23
C LEU A 124 68.11 -34.30 51.97
N LYS A 125 69.28 -34.92 51.81
CA LYS A 125 70.12 -34.82 50.59
C LYS A 125 69.44 -35.31 49.31
N ASP A 126 68.41 -36.14 49.43
CA ASP A 126 67.67 -36.67 48.27
C ASP A 126 66.55 -35.71 47.82
N ILE A 127 66.34 -34.60 48.55
CA ILE A 127 65.41 -33.55 48.20
C ILE A 127 66.15 -32.53 47.31
N PRO A 128 65.70 -32.29 46.06
CA PRO A 128 66.30 -31.31 45.18
C PRO A 128 66.08 -29.91 45.75
N VAL A 129 66.97 -28.98 45.37
CA VAL A 129 66.97 -27.59 45.86
C VAL A 129 65.64 -26.86 45.57
N THR A 130 64.94 -27.24 44.50
CA THR A 130 63.61 -26.70 44.13
C THR A 130 62.45 -27.30 44.93
N GLY A 131 62.72 -28.32 45.76
CA GLY A 131 61.71 -29.18 46.37
C GLY A 131 61.05 -30.14 45.36
N HIS A 132 60.22 -31.04 45.87
CA HIS A 132 59.47 -32.00 45.06
C HIS A 132 58.21 -32.53 45.76
N THR A 133 57.28 -33.10 44.99
CA THR A 133 56.12 -33.84 45.50
C THR A 133 56.23 -35.31 45.09
N MET A 134 56.29 -36.23 46.06
CA MET A 134 56.51 -37.66 45.80
C MET A 134 55.70 -38.56 46.74
N TRP A 135 55.48 -39.80 46.29
CA TRP A 135 54.92 -40.88 47.09
C TRP A 135 56.02 -41.67 47.78
N TYR A 136 55.92 -41.82 49.09
CA TYR A 136 56.86 -42.54 49.92
C TYR A 136 56.23 -43.83 50.48
N PRO A 137 56.90 -44.99 50.35
CA PRO A 137 56.41 -46.25 50.91
C PRO A 137 56.53 -46.29 52.43
N LEU A 138 55.57 -46.96 53.08
CA LEU A 138 55.55 -47.18 54.53
C LEU A 138 56.07 -48.58 54.89
N GLU A 139 57.03 -48.64 55.82
CA GLU A 139 57.71 -49.86 56.27
C GLU A 139 57.58 -50.12 57.77
N LYS A 140 57.77 -51.38 58.22
CA LYS A 140 57.86 -51.76 59.64
C LYS A 140 59.16 -52.54 59.88
N LYS A 141 59.84 -52.23 61.00
CA LYS A 141 61.24 -52.52 61.42
C LYS A 141 61.84 -53.93 61.20
N ASN A 142 61.18 -54.91 60.54
CA ASN A 142 61.76 -56.23 60.23
C ASN A 142 61.02 -57.05 59.12
N LYS A 143 60.20 -56.47 58.23
CA LYS A 143 59.55 -57.20 57.11
C LYS A 143 59.37 -56.32 55.87
N SER A 144 59.80 -56.77 54.68
CA SER A 144 59.71 -56.02 53.40
C SER A 144 58.30 -55.89 52.80
N LYS A 145 57.24 -56.02 53.61
CA LYS A 145 55.86 -56.01 53.13
C LYS A 145 55.33 -54.58 53.19
N ARG A 146 55.07 -53.97 52.02
CA ARG A 146 54.51 -52.61 51.84
C ARG A 146 53.24 -52.44 52.69
N ARG A 147 53.16 -51.34 53.46
CA ARG A 147 52.04 -51.05 54.38
C ARG A 147 51.23 -49.81 54.01
N GLY A 148 51.25 -49.48 52.72
CA GLY A 148 50.70 -48.25 52.15
C GLY A 148 51.78 -47.29 51.65
N VAL A 149 51.33 -46.16 51.12
CA VAL A 149 52.18 -45.03 50.70
C VAL A 149 51.61 -43.73 51.21
N VAL A 150 52.49 -42.74 51.44
CA VAL A 150 52.12 -41.37 51.81
C VAL A 150 52.69 -40.39 50.78
N ARG A 151 51.87 -39.45 50.32
CA ARG A 151 52.26 -38.38 49.39
C ARG A 151 52.66 -37.15 50.17
N LEU A 152 53.91 -36.72 49.97
CA LEU A 152 54.46 -35.53 50.62
C LEU A 152 54.94 -34.53 49.59
N ARG A 153 54.84 -33.24 49.92
CA ARG A 153 55.53 -32.14 49.24
C ARG A 153 56.58 -31.58 50.18
N LEU A 154 57.83 -31.60 49.73
CA LEU A 154 59.01 -31.23 50.52
C LEU A 154 59.77 -30.10 49.84
N ALA A 155 60.17 -29.08 50.60
CA ALA A 155 61.01 -27.99 50.10
C ALA A 155 61.84 -27.36 51.23
N PHE A 156 63.03 -26.86 50.90
CA PHE A 156 63.86 -26.13 51.84
C PHE A 156 63.61 -24.62 51.77
N SER A 157 63.49 -23.97 52.92
CA SER A 157 63.46 -22.50 53.04
C SER A 157 64.51 -22.01 54.02
N ALA A 158 64.98 -20.78 53.85
CA ALA A 158 65.73 -20.06 54.88
C ALA A 158 64.80 -19.11 55.64
N GLU A 159 65.06 -18.88 56.93
CA GLU A 159 64.28 -17.96 57.76
C GLU A 159 64.53 -16.53 57.26
N HIS A 160 63.54 -15.97 56.58
CA HIS A 160 63.61 -14.64 56.00
C HIS A 160 62.32 -13.88 56.28
N ASN A 161 62.44 -12.56 56.41
CA ASN A 161 61.27 -11.70 56.45
C ASN A 161 60.52 -11.82 55.11
N ALA A 162 59.26 -12.28 55.18
CA ALA A 162 58.42 -12.52 54.01
C ALA A 162 58.26 -11.28 53.10
N GLN A 163 58.25 -10.08 53.68
CA GLN A 163 58.14 -8.83 52.91
C GLN A 163 59.42 -8.55 52.11
N VAL A 164 60.59 -8.77 52.73
CA VAL A 164 61.89 -8.59 52.06
C VAL A 164 62.08 -9.63 50.96
N ALA A 165 61.74 -10.88 51.24
CA ALA A 165 61.76 -11.97 50.26
C ALA A 165 60.87 -11.67 49.03
N ALA A 166 59.65 -11.17 49.26
CA ALA A 166 58.75 -10.77 48.18
C ALA A 166 59.27 -9.57 47.39
N GLN A 167 59.93 -8.61 48.04
CA GLN A 167 60.55 -7.45 47.37
C GLN A 167 61.75 -7.86 46.50
N GLU A 168 62.65 -8.70 47.02
CA GLU A 168 63.78 -9.23 46.25
C GLU A 168 63.30 -10.04 45.05
N HIS A 169 62.26 -10.86 45.24
CA HIS A 169 61.68 -11.64 44.14
C HIS A 169 61.07 -10.77 43.05
N ARG A 170 60.34 -9.70 43.42
CA ARG A 170 59.87 -8.70 42.45
C ARG A 170 61.03 -8.06 41.69
N HIS A 171 62.10 -7.67 42.39
CA HIS A 171 63.26 -7.08 41.76
C HIS A 171 63.93 -8.03 40.75
N LEU A 172 64.09 -9.29 41.13
CA LEU A 172 64.59 -10.37 40.27
C LEU A 172 63.72 -10.56 39.03
N LEU A 173 62.40 -10.67 39.21
CA LEU A 173 61.45 -10.82 38.10
C LEU A 173 61.56 -9.66 37.10
N ARG A 174 61.68 -8.43 37.59
CA ARG A 174 61.83 -7.25 36.73
C ARG A 174 63.12 -7.30 35.90
N ILE A 175 64.25 -7.59 36.54
CA ILE A 175 65.55 -7.65 35.85
C ILE A 175 65.54 -8.75 34.79
N LEU A 176 65.09 -9.96 35.16
CA LEU A 176 65.04 -11.08 34.23
C LEU A 176 64.08 -10.80 33.08
N LEU A 177 62.93 -10.17 33.34
CA LEU A 177 61.96 -9.87 32.29
C LEU A 177 62.54 -8.88 31.28
N LEU A 178 63.15 -7.79 31.75
CA LEU A 178 63.77 -6.81 30.87
C LEU A 178 64.90 -7.44 30.05
N TYR A 179 65.75 -8.24 30.69
CA TYR A 179 66.81 -8.99 30.01
C TYR A 179 66.25 -9.92 28.92
N GLU A 180 65.20 -10.70 29.23
CA GLU A 180 64.56 -11.62 28.28
C GLU A 180 63.96 -10.88 27.09
N LEU A 181 63.27 -9.75 27.32
CA LEU A 181 62.66 -8.94 26.27
C LEU A 181 63.72 -8.30 25.35
N GLU A 182 64.80 -7.79 25.93
CA GLU A 182 65.91 -7.17 25.17
C GLU A 182 66.70 -8.20 24.36
N THR A 183 67.05 -9.32 24.98
CA THR A 183 67.87 -10.37 24.32
C THR A 183 67.09 -11.12 23.25
N SER A 184 65.83 -11.45 23.52
CA SER A 184 64.99 -12.19 22.57
C SER A 184 64.32 -11.31 21.53
N LYS A 185 64.47 -9.98 21.62
CA LYS A 185 63.86 -8.97 20.72
C LYS A 185 62.37 -9.23 20.46
N VAL A 186 61.63 -9.49 21.54
CA VAL A 186 60.22 -9.88 21.43
C VAL A 186 59.40 -8.70 20.90
N GLU A 187 58.59 -8.96 19.87
CA GLU A 187 57.68 -7.95 19.34
C GLU A 187 56.63 -7.51 20.37
N LYS A 188 56.11 -6.30 20.20
CA LYS A 188 55.08 -5.73 21.08
C LYS A 188 53.87 -6.66 21.13
N TYR A 189 53.37 -6.92 22.34
CA TYR A 189 52.25 -7.80 22.65
C TYR A 189 52.46 -9.30 22.37
N CYS A 190 53.69 -9.74 22.05
CA CYS A 190 53.98 -11.15 21.73
C CYS A 190 54.50 -11.98 22.92
N TRP A 191 55.07 -11.35 23.96
CA TRP A 191 55.56 -12.09 25.13
C TRP A 191 54.41 -12.65 25.97
N CYS A 192 54.32 -13.98 26.07
CA CYS A 192 53.17 -14.71 26.63
C CYS A 192 53.44 -15.40 27.98
N GLY A 193 54.41 -14.91 28.76
CA GLY A 193 54.69 -15.46 30.10
C GLY A 193 55.58 -16.69 30.11
N ARG A 194 56.25 -17.01 28.99
CA ARG A 194 57.21 -18.12 28.90
C ARG A 194 58.61 -17.58 29.10
N TRP A 195 59.30 -18.16 30.09
CA TRP A 195 60.68 -17.85 30.41
C TRP A 195 61.62 -18.76 29.63
N SER A 196 62.85 -18.29 29.35
CA SER A 196 63.94 -19.18 28.97
C SER A 196 64.23 -20.18 30.09
N GLY A 197 64.67 -21.39 29.74
CA GLY A 197 64.96 -22.45 30.73
C GLY A 197 65.87 -22.00 31.89
N PRO A 198 66.95 -21.23 31.65
CA PRO A 198 67.78 -20.67 32.73
C PRO A 198 67.04 -19.67 33.62
N ALA A 199 66.25 -18.75 33.04
CA ALA A 199 65.50 -17.76 33.80
C ALA A 199 64.40 -18.42 34.65
N GLU A 200 63.69 -19.41 34.08
CA GLU A 200 62.69 -20.20 34.79
C GLU A 200 63.31 -20.93 35.99
N ALA A 201 64.47 -21.56 35.82
CA ALA A 201 65.18 -22.24 36.89
C ALA A 201 65.57 -21.28 38.03
N ILE A 202 66.09 -20.08 37.71
CA ILE A 202 66.47 -19.07 38.70
C ILE A 202 65.24 -18.58 39.48
N ILE A 203 64.13 -18.29 38.79
CA ILE A 203 62.88 -17.81 39.40
C ILE A 203 62.31 -18.87 40.35
N LEU A 204 62.24 -20.12 39.88
CA LEU A 204 61.74 -21.26 40.68
C LEU A 204 62.62 -21.50 41.91
N GLN A 205 63.94 -21.55 41.72
CA GLN A 205 64.89 -21.76 42.80
C GLN A 205 64.80 -20.65 43.86
N HIS A 206 64.75 -19.37 43.44
CA HIS A 206 64.62 -18.25 44.37
C HIS A 206 63.29 -18.32 45.14
N SER A 207 62.18 -18.65 44.47
CA SER A 207 60.88 -18.76 45.14
C SER A 207 60.87 -19.85 46.21
N ALA A 208 61.46 -21.02 45.93
CA ALA A 208 61.55 -22.14 46.86
C ALA A 208 62.45 -21.80 48.07
N GLN A 209 63.67 -21.30 47.81
CA GLN A 209 64.63 -20.97 48.87
C GLN A 209 64.12 -19.88 49.83
N ARG A 210 63.32 -18.95 49.32
CA ARG A 210 62.70 -17.87 50.10
C ARG A 210 61.35 -18.23 50.70
N GLY A 211 60.86 -19.47 50.51
CA GLY A 211 59.58 -19.91 51.05
C GLY A 211 58.37 -19.12 50.53
N LEU A 212 58.43 -18.58 49.32
CA LEU A 212 57.35 -17.77 48.75
C LEU A 212 56.18 -18.66 48.34
N LEU A 213 54.98 -18.33 48.84
CA LEU A 213 53.76 -19.03 48.44
C LEU A 213 53.36 -18.63 47.02
N ALA A 214 52.63 -19.52 46.33
CA ALA A 214 52.19 -19.28 44.97
C ALA A 214 51.47 -17.93 44.79
N ARG A 215 50.60 -17.56 45.75
CA ARG A 215 49.89 -16.26 45.72
C ARG A 215 50.83 -15.04 45.75
N ASN A 216 51.95 -15.13 46.47
CA ASN A 216 52.93 -14.04 46.55
C ASN A 216 53.74 -13.95 45.26
N VAL A 217 54.06 -15.08 44.64
CA VAL A 217 54.71 -15.13 43.31
C VAL A 217 53.80 -14.55 42.24
N THR A 218 52.52 -14.95 42.19
CA THR A 218 51.54 -14.42 41.23
C THR A 218 51.32 -12.91 41.43
N LEU A 219 51.25 -12.43 42.68
CA LEU A 219 51.15 -10.99 42.96
C LEU A 219 52.40 -10.23 42.50
N ALA A 220 53.60 -10.79 42.74
CA ALA A 220 54.86 -10.21 42.27
C ALA A 220 54.90 -10.12 40.74
N GLN A 221 54.43 -11.15 40.03
CA GLN A 221 54.29 -11.16 38.58
C GLN A 221 53.30 -10.08 38.11
N TRP A 222 52.10 -9.99 38.71
CA TRP A 222 51.11 -8.97 38.36
C TRP A 222 51.68 -7.55 38.44
N VAL A 223 52.39 -7.25 39.54
CA VAL A 223 52.94 -5.92 39.81
C VAL A 223 54.04 -5.56 38.83
N GLU A 224 55.04 -6.45 38.67
CA GLU A 224 56.20 -6.14 37.84
C GLU A 224 55.87 -6.23 36.34
N TYR A 225 55.00 -7.15 35.93
CA TYR A 225 54.58 -7.24 34.53
C TYR A 225 53.74 -6.01 34.15
N SER A 226 52.84 -5.54 35.03
CA SER A 226 52.04 -4.33 34.78
C SER A 226 52.92 -3.09 34.69
N ARG A 227 54.00 -3.04 35.49
CA ARG A 227 55.00 -1.98 35.44
C ARG A 227 55.76 -2.00 34.12
N VAL A 228 56.33 -3.15 33.74
CA VAL A 228 57.10 -3.30 32.50
C VAL A 228 56.21 -3.06 31.27
N HIS A 229 54.95 -3.46 31.31
CA HIS A 229 53.99 -3.28 30.21
C HIS A 229 53.83 -1.81 29.74
N GLN A 230 54.04 -0.83 30.63
CA GLN A 230 53.97 0.59 30.26
C GLN A 230 55.06 1.00 29.24
N GLU A 231 56.25 0.40 29.36
CA GLU A 231 57.40 0.70 28.51
C GLU A 231 57.57 -0.35 27.40
N HIS A 232 57.29 -1.61 27.71
CA HIS A 232 57.39 -2.77 26.84
C HIS A 232 56.08 -3.56 26.82
N PRO A 233 55.18 -3.31 25.85
CA PRO A 233 53.86 -3.93 25.84
C PRO A 233 53.92 -5.46 25.78
N LEU A 234 53.45 -6.11 26.84
CA LEU A 234 53.33 -7.56 26.97
C LEU A 234 51.97 -8.07 26.44
N ASN A 235 51.85 -9.37 26.17
CA ASN A 235 50.59 -9.99 25.73
C ASN A 235 49.54 -9.96 26.85
N PHE A 236 48.33 -9.51 26.55
CA PHE A 236 47.24 -9.39 27.53
C PHE A 236 46.78 -10.74 28.11
N THR A 237 47.04 -11.85 27.43
CA THR A 237 46.72 -13.21 27.93
C THR A 237 47.42 -13.54 29.24
N VAL A 238 48.62 -12.97 29.47
CA VAL A 238 49.37 -13.13 30.72
C VAL A 238 48.63 -12.48 31.86
N PHE A 239 48.17 -11.24 31.68
CA PHE A 239 47.41 -10.52 32.71
C PHE A 239 46.08 -11.19 33.00
N ASN A 240 45.37 -11.66 31.98
CA ASN A 240 44.11 -12.38 32.17
C ASN A 240 44.31 -13.64 33.04
N LYS A 241 45.37 -14.42 32.79
CA LYS A 241 45.72 -15.59 33.60
C LYS A 241 46.02 -15.18 35.05
N LEU A 242 46.86 -14.16 35.25
CA LEU A 242 47.26 -13.68 36.57
C LEU A 242 46.06 -13.13 37.36
N ALA A 243 45.16 -12.38 36.72
CA ALA A 243 43.96 -11.85 37.35
C ALA A 243 43.07 -12.99 37.89
N VAL A 244 42.85 -14.03 37.09
CA VAL A 244 42.05 -15.20 37.50
C VAL A 244 42.70 -15.96 38.66
N GLU A 245 44.03 -16.12 38.66
CA GLU A 245 44.77 -16.76 39.76
C GLU A 245 44.75 -15.93 41.06
N LEU A 246 44.70 -14.59 40.94
CA LEU A 246 44.66 -13.67 42.08
C LEU A 246 43.26 -13.44 42.66
N LEU A 247 42.20 -13.77 41.91
CA LEU A 247 40.81 -13.54 42.32
C LEU A 247 40.49 -14.19 43.69
N ARG A 248 40.64 -15.52 43.81
CA ARG A 248 40.29 -16.23 45.05
C ARG A 248 41.13 -15.81 46.26
N PRO A 249 42.48 -15.62 46.14
CA PRO A 249 43.26 -15.11 47.25
C PRO A 249 42.86 -13.70 47.70
N LEU A 250 42.47 -12.82 46.77
CA LEU A 250 41.98 -11.47 47.09
C LEU A 250 40.62 -11.50 47.79
N GLU A 251 39.67 -12.28 47.28
CA GLU A 251 38.32 -12.44 47.89
C GLU A 251 38.37 -13.04 49.30
N ASN A 252 39.28 -13.98 49.53
CA ASN A 252 39.46 -14.63 50.83
C ASN A 252 40.32 -13.82 51.82
N GLY A 253 40.75 -12.61 51.46
CA GLY A 253 41.52 -11.74 52.35
C GLY A 253 42.91 -12.29 52.71
N LEU A 254 43.55 -13.04 51.80
CA LEU A 254 44.85 -13.69 52.06
C LEU A 254 46.08 -12.76 51.88
N PHE A 255 45.83 -11.48 51.58
CA PHE A 255 46.84 -10.45 51.38
C PHE A 255 46.74 -9.36 52.44
N SER A 256 47.88 -8.77 52.81
CA SER A 256 47.95 -7.60 53.68
C SER A 256 47.45 -6.34 52.99
N ASN A 257 47.11 -5.30 53.76
CA ASN A 257 46.68 -4.00 53.22
C ASN A 257 47.73 -3.38 52.27
N ASP A 258 49.02 -3.53 52.58
CA ASP A 258 50.11 -3.05 51.72
C ASP A 258 50.17 -3.81 50.39
N GLU A 259 49.96 -5.12 50.41
CA GLU A 259 49.90 -5.96 49.20
C GLU A 259 48.69 -5.61 48.33
N ILE A 260 47.53 -5.37 48.95
CA ILE A 260 46.31 -4.92 48.26
C ILE A 260 46.54 -3.56 47.59
N LYS A 261 47.19 -2.63 48.28
CA LYS A 261 47.53 -1.31 47.72
C LYS A 261 48.43 -1.42 46.50
N ILE A 262 49.49 -2.23 46.58
CA ILE A 262 50.43 -2.45 45.47
C ILE A 262 49.73 -3.17 44.29
N PHE A 263 48.81 -4.09 44.56
CA PHE A 263 47.99 -4.74 43.53
C PHE A 263 47.17 -3.70 42.74
N TRP A 264 46.49 -2.79 43.44
CA TRP A 264 45.64 -1.77 42.80
C TRP A 264 46.46 -0.68 42.10
N ASP A 265 47.62 -0.29 42.63
CA ASP A 265 48.55 0.61 41.95
C ASP A 265 49.06 0.03 40.61
N ALA A 266 49.27 -1.28 40.56
CA ALA A 266 49.60 -1.99 39.31
C ALA A 266 48.39 -2.07 38.38
N THR A 267 47.21 -2.40 38.93
CA THR A 267 45.94 -2.50 38.19
C THR A 267 45.59 -1.19 37.50
N LYS A 268 45.72 -0.05 38.19
CA LYS A 268 45.52 1.29 37.65
C LYS A 268 46.32 1.55 36.36
N LYS A 269 47.59 1.14 36.34
CA LYS A 269 48.47 1.29 35.15
C LYS A 269 48.02 0.37 34.01
N LEU A 270 47.67 -0.87 34.35
CA LEU A 270 47.20 -1.85 33.37
C LEU A 270 45.87 -1.44 32.74
N LEU A 271 44.92 -0.94 33.55
CA LEU A 271 43.61 -0.46 33.12
C LEU A 271 43.73 0.62 32.03
N HIS A 272 44.70 1.53 32.15
CA HIS A 272 44.94 2.54 31.12
C HIS A 272 45.28 1.91 29.77
N SER A 273 46.16 0.91 29.75
CA SER A 273 46.52 0.21 28.52
C SER A 273 45.36 -0.61 27.95
N CYS A 274 44.58 -1.27 28.82
CA CYS A 274 43.37 -2.00 28.44
C CYS A 274 42.33 -1.08 27.78
N LEU A 275 41.99 0.05 28.43
CA LEU A 275 41.00 1.00 27.92
C LEU A 275 41.50 1.70 26.65
N ASN A 276 42.78 2.09 26.58
CA ASN A 276 43.35 2.67 25.36
C ASN A 276 43.34 1.69 24.17
N SER A 277 43.50 0.39 24.44
CA SER A 277 43.38 -0.66 23.42
C SER A 277 41.93 -0.80 22.94
N ILE A 278 40.95 -0.75 23.86
CA ILE A 278 39.51 -0.73 23.51
C ILE A 278 39.16 0.53 22.70
N ARG A 279 39.64 1.71 23.10
CA ARG A 279 39.43 2.99 22.38
C ARG A 279 39.91 2.90 20.92
N LYS A 280 41.05 2.24 20.70
CA LYS A 280 41.71 2.12 19.38
C LYS A 280 41.32 0.87 18.61
N ILE A 281 40.41 0.04 19.11
CA ILE A 281 40.04 -1.24 18.51
C ILE A 281 39.67 -1.13 17.01
N ARG A 282 39.00 -0.03 16.62
CA ARG A 282 38.60 0.25 15.23
C ARG A 282 39.75 0.52 14.26
N ARG A 283 40.94 0.87 14.78
CA ARG A 283 42.14 1.10 13.97
C ARG A 283 42.86 -0.20 13.62
N LEU A 284 42.45 -1.33 14.23
CA LEU A 284 43.03 -2.64 13.99
C LEU A 284 42.38 -3.28 12.76
N ALA A 285 43.14 -4.11 12.05
CA ALA A 285 42.64 -4.81 10.86
C ALA A 285 41.52 -5.80 11.24
N VAL A 286 40.43 -5.77 10.46
CA VAL A 286 39.26 -6.64 10.66
C VAL A 286 39.67 -8.10 10.47
N GLY A 287 39.34 -8.95 11.45
CA GLY A 287 39.63 -10.39 11.38
C GLY A 287 41.03 -10.81 11.82
N ASP A 288 41.85 -9.90 12.36
CA ASP A 288 43.11 -10.28 12.98
C ASP A 288 42.87 -11.16 14.22
N LYS A 289 43.19 -12.45 14.10
CA LYS A 289 43.05 -13.44 15.17
C LYS A 289 43.83 -13.03 16.42
N ASN A 290 45.00 -12.41 16.26
CA ASN A 290 45.82 -12.00 17.39
C ASN A 290 45.17 -10.83 18.13
N ALA A 291 44.70 -9.80 17.42
CA ALA A 291 43.95 -8.69 18.02
C ALA A 291 42.70 -9.18 18.79
N MET A 292 41.96 -10.14 18.24
CA MET A 292 40.77 -10.71 18.91
C MET A 292 41.13 -11.52 20.15
N VAL A 293 42.23 -12.27 20.15
CA VAL A 293 42.73 -12.97 21.34
C VAL A 293 43.17 -11.98 22.42
N GLN A 294 43.86 -10.89 22.05
CA GLN A 294 44.26 -9.82 22.97
C GLN A 294 43.03 -9.14 23.57
N LEU A 295 42.03 -8.80 22.76
CA LEU A 295 40.77 -8.22 23.22
C LEU A 295 40.03 -9.15 24.18
N ALA A 296 39.94 -10.44 23.86
CA ALA A 296 39.31 -11.42 24.75
C ALA A 296 40.03 -11.52 26.10
N ALA A 297 41.36 -11.38 26.10
CA ALA A 297 42.17 -11.33 27.31
C ALA A 297 41.98 -10.02 28.09
N ILE A 298 41.93 -8.86 27.41
CA ILE A 298 41.62 -7.57 28.03
C ILE A 298 40.26 -7.65 28.73
N LEU A 299 39.22 -8.10 28.03
CA LEU A 299 37.87 -8.21 28.58
C LEU A 299 37.78 -9.24 29.71
N GLY A 300 38.52 -10.35 29.63
CA GLY A 300 38.62 -11.31 30.74
C GLY A 300 39.29 -10.72 31.98
N THR A 301 40.35 -9.93 31.78
CA THR A 301 41.03 -9.22 32.86
C THR A 301 40.09 -8.20 33.51
N LEU A 302 39.39 -7.39 32.70
CA LEU A 302 38.41 -6.42 33.18
C LEU A 302 37.26 -7.11 33.93
N SER A 303 36.72 -8.21 33.40
CA SER A 303 35.68 -9.01 34.06
C SER A 303 36.09 -9.44 35.47
N THR A 304 37.34 -9.88 35.62
CA THR A 304 37.89 -10.29 36.93
C THR A 304 38.12 -9.12 37.88
N ILE A 305 38.51 -7.95 37.36
CA ILE A 305 38.72 -6.75 38.19
C ILE A 305 37.37 -6.16 38.64
N ILE A 306 36.35 -6.18 37.77
CA ILE A 306 35.01 -5.65 38.06
C ILE A 306 34.35 -6.39 39.24
N THR A 307 34.65 -7.67 39.45
CA THR A 307 34.12 -8.43 40.59
C THR A 307 34.80 -8.11 41.92
N LEU A 308 35.93 -7.39 41.90
CA LEU A 308 36.67 -7.02 43.12
C LEU A 308 36.18 -5.67 43.67
N ASN A 309 36.11 -5.58 45.00
CA ASN A 309 35.80 -4.32 45.68
C ASN A 309 37.03 -3.39 45.67
N VAL A 310 36.90 -2.24 45.02
CA VAL A 310 37.93 -1.20 44.98
C VAL A 310 37.97 -0.47 46.33
N PRO A 311 39.13 -0.36 47.00
CA PRO A 311 39.26 0.43 48.23
C PRO A 311 38.94 1.92 48.04
N GLU A 312 38.28 2.54 49.02
CA GLU A 312 37.85 3.94 48.97
C GLU A 312 39.01 4.95 48.89
N ASP A 313 40.24 4.57 49.26
CA ASP A 313 41.42 5.43 49.19
C ASP A 313 42.10 5.40 47.80
N ILE A 314 41.62 4.56 46.88
CA ILE A 314 42.24 4.36 45.57
C ILE A 314 41.42 5.00 44.45
N ASP A 315 42.07 5.91 43.73
CA ASP A 315 41.55 6.46 42.47
C ASP A 315 42.14 5.69 41.28
N LEU A 316 41.28 4.92 40.59
CA LEU A 316 41.64 4.15 39.40
C LEU A 316 41.75 5.01 38.13
N PHE A 317 41.10 6.17 38.07
CA PHE A 317 40.93 6.96 36.86
C PHE A 317 41.38 8.42 37.03
N PRO A 318 42.66 8.68 37.36
CA PRO A 318 43.15 10.04 37.49
C PRO A 318 43.12 10.75 36.13
N GLU A 319 42.62 11.97 36.12
CA GLU A 319 42.42 12.81 34.93
C GLU A 319 43.65 12.90 34.02
N LYS A 320 44.85 13.05 34.61
CA LYS A 320 46.13 13.12 33.88
C LYS A 320 46.44 11.89 33.02
N MET A 321 45.93 10.72 33.41
CA MET A 321 46.15 9.47 32.69
C MET A 321 45.02 9.19 31.69
N TYR A 322 43.82 9.69 31.95
CA TYR A 322 42.61 9.41 31.18
C TYR A 322 41.99 10.69 30.63
N GLY A 323 42.78 11.52 29.94
CA GLY A 323 42.32 12.81 29.39
C GLY A 323 41.26 12.74 28.28
N TRP A 324 40.63 11.58 28.09
CA TRP A 324 39.51 11.38 27.18
C TRP A 324 38.21 10.99 27.91
N LEU A 325 38.28 10.73 29.21
CA LEU A 325 37.09 10.57 30.03
C LEU A 325 36.54 11.97 30.34
N PRO A 326 35.21 12.14 30.43
CA PRO A 326 34.61 13.41 30.85
C PRO A 326 35.10 13.83 32.25
N GLU A 327 35.14 15.14 32.51
CA GLU A 327 35.33 15.65 33.87
C GLU A 327 34.19 15.10 34.76
N ALA A 328 34.55 14.55 35.94
CA ALA A 328 33.60 13.86 36.79
C ALA A 328 32.74 14.86 37.58
N ASP A 329 31.48 15.05 37.16
CA ASP A 329 30.47 15.85 37.88
C ASP A 329 29.70 15.03 38.95
N GLY A 330 30.33 14.04 39.58
CA GLY A 330 29.63 13.09 40.47
C GLY A 330 30.51 12.07 41.21
N PRO A 331 29.94 10.93 41.69
CA PRO A 331 30.71 9.88 42.37
C PRO A 331 31.82 9.33 41.46
N ARG A 332 32.90 8.79 42.05
CA ARG A 332 34.07 8.29 41.32
C ARG A 332 33.63 7.37 40.18
N THR A 333 34.14 7.62 38.97
CA THR A 333 33.88 6.82 37.77
C THR A 333 34.18 5.36 38.05
N ASP A 334 33.17 4.50 37.89
CA ASP A 334 33.38 3.06 38.01
C ASP A 334 33.99 2.48 36.71
N ILE A 335 34.40 1.21 36.76
CA ILE A 335 35.06 0.56 35.61
C ILE A 335 34.11 0.42 34.42
N LEU A 336 32.81 0.18 34.64
CA LEU A 336 31.83 0.00 33.58
C LEU A 336 31.52 1.31 32.87
N GLN A 337 31.36 2.40 33.61
CA GLN A 337 31.25 3.77 33.10
C GLN A 337 32.51 4.17 32.32
N ALA A 338 33.70 3.86 32.84
CA ALA A 338 34.95 4.13 32.14
C ALA A 338 35.04 3.35 30.81
N ILE A 339 34.57 2.10 30.76
CA ILE A 339 34.45 1.32 29.51
C ILE A 339 33.48 2.00 28.55
N GLU A 340 32.28 2.36 29.02
CA GLU A 340 31.26 3.02 28.21
C GLU A 340 31.79 4.30 27.55
N GLN A 341 32.34 5.22 28.36
CA GLN A 341 32.90 6.48 27.87
C GLN A 341 34.08 6.26 26.92
N THR A 342 34.92 5.24 27.18
CA THR A 342 36.03 4.88 26.29
C THR A 342 35.53 4.36 24.94
N VAL A 343 34.46 3.56 24.92
CA VAL A 343 33.84 3.05 23.69
C VAL A 343 33.20 4.19 22.90
N ILE A 344 32.46 5.08 23.57
CA ILE A 344 31.86 6.28 22.98
C ILE A 344 32.95 7.13 22.34
N GLN A 345 34.00 7.48 23.08
CA GLN A 345 35.10 8.29 22.58
C GLN A 345 35.83 7.65 21.39
N GLY A 346 36.09 6.34 21.44
CA GLY A 346 36.67 5.62 20.31
C GLY A 346 35.77 5.63 19.06
N GLY A 347 34.45 5.63 19.26
CA GLY A 347 33.46 5.82 18.20
C GLY A 347 33.45 7.24 17.63
N VAL A 348 33.53 8.26 18.49
CA VAL A 348 33.60 9.69 18.10
C VAL A 348 34.84 9.96 17.24
N GLU A 349 36.01 9.50 17.66
CA GLU A 349 37.24 9.66 16.87
C GLU A 349 37.15 9.00 15.50
N TRP A 350 36.47 7.86 15.43
CA TRP A 350 36.25 7.16 14.17
C TRP A 350 35.24 7.90 13.29
N PHE A 351 34.18 8.45 13.88
CA PHE A 351 33.23 9.32 13.18
C PHE A 351 33.94 10.54 12.58
N ASP A 352 34.76 11.22 13.37
CA ASP A 352 35.54 12.37 12.92
C ASP A 352 36.58 12.00 11.85
N HIS A 353 37.12 10.79 11.91
CA HIS A 353 37.99 10.25 10.86
C HIS A 353 37.23 10.01 9.55
N ILE A 354 36.01 9.46 9.61
CA ILE A 354 35.13 9.30 8.44
C ILE A 354 34.80 10.68 7.85
N LEU A 355 34.44 11.65 8.68
CA LEU A 355 34.17 13.04 8.28
C LEU A 355 35.38 13.69 7.60
N LYS A 356 36.59 13.57 8.16
CA LYS A 356 37.77 14.25 7.62
C LYS A 356 38.30 13.65 6.32
N ASN A 357 38.10 12.35 6.11
CA ASN A 357 38.57 11.65 4.92
C ASN A 357 37.59 11.72 3.75
N ASN A 358 36.43 12.31 3.94
CA ASN A 358 35.43 12.49 2.89
C ASN A 358 35.05 13.96 2.86
N THR A 359 35.00 14.56 1.68
CA THR A 359 34.48 15.91 1.50
C THR A 359 33.47 15.87 0.36
N PRO A 360 32.47 16.77 0.36
CA PRO A 360 31.60 16.92 -0.80
C PRO A 360 32.43 17.32 -2.03
N GLU A 361 32.01 16.87 -3.21
CA GLU A 361 32.70 17.17 -4.48
C GLU A 361 32.52 18.65 -4.88
N SER A 362 31.38 19.24 -4.53
CA SER A 362 31.07 20.66 -4.69
C SER A 362 30.09 21.14 -3.60
N ASP A 363 29.82 22.45 -3.54
CA ASP A 363 28.82 23.05 -2.64
C ASP A 363 27.37 22.92 -3.18
N SER A 364 27.13 22.06 -4.17
CA SER A 364 25.78 21.80 -4.69
C SER A 364 24.95 20.98 -3.69
N ASP A 365 23.65 21.26 -3.59
CA ASP A 365 22.74 20.51 -2.71
C ASP A 365 22.76 19.00 -3.00
N GLU A 366 22.90 18.60 -4.27
CA GLU A 366 22.99 17.18 -4.67
C GLU A 366 24.28 16.51 -4.14
N ASP A 367 25.43 17.18 -4.26
CA ASP A 367 26.71 16.62 -3.79
C ASP A 367 26.80 16.59 -2.26
N VAL A 368 26.17 17.56 -1.58
CA VAL A 368 25.98 17.55 -0.13
C VAL A 368 25.16 16.32 0.29
N LEU A 369 24.04 16.03 -0.38
CA LEU A 369 23.24 14.84 -0.09
C LEU A 369 24.02 13.54 -0.35
N LYS A 370 24.73 13.43 -1.48
CA LYS A 370 25.60 12.27 -1.79
C LYS A 370 26.67 12.06 -0.72
N TYR A 371 27.27 13.14 -0.24
CA TYR A 371 28.22 13.09 0.86
C TYR A 371 27.60 12.50 2.12
N HIS A 372 26.42 12.96 2.55
CA HIS A 372 25.72 12.41 3.71
C HIS A 372 25.29 10.95 3.53
N ILE A 373 24.83 10.57 2.33
CA ILE A 373 24.54 9.16 1.99
C ILE A 373 25.79 8.30 2.22
N LYS A 374 26.91 8.68 1.62
CA LYS A 374 28.19 7.96 1.74
C LYS A 374 28.63 7.85 3.21
N MET A 375 28.49 8.93 3.97
CA MET A 375 28.80 8.95 5.39
C MET A 375 27.97 7.94 6.20
N ILE A 376 26.64 7.96 6.05
CA ILE A 376 25.75 7.06 6.78
C ILE A 376 26.02 5.61 6.38
N GLN A 377 26.31 5.34 5.10
CA GLN A 377 26.69 4.00 4.63
C GLN A 377 27.99 3.50 5.29
N LEU A 378 29.02 4.36 5.38
CA LEU A 378 30.28 4.02 6.06
C LEU A 378 30.09 3.77 7.55
N ILE A 379 29.25 4.56 8.23
CA ILE A 379 28.92 4.38 9.65
C ILE A 379 28.13 3.08 9.86
N ARG A 380 27.15 2.80 8.99
CA ARG A 380 26.38 1.55 9.03
C ARG A 380 27.29 0.34 8.82
N ALA A 381 28.24 0.41 7.88
CA ALA A 381 29.24 -0.64 7.69
C ALA A 381 30.14 -0.82 8.93
N ASP A 382 30.50 0.27 9.62
CA ASP A 382 31.24 0.19 10.89
C ASP A 382 30.44 -0.53 11.98
N LEU A 383 29.17 -0.15 12.16
CA LEU A 383 28.28 -0.79 13.13
C LEU A 383 28.07 -2.27 12.81
N GLN A 384 27.88 -2.63 11.54
CA GLN A 384 27.74 -4.02 11.13
C GLN A 384 28.98 -4.84 11.52
N ARG A 385 30.18 -4.31 11.29
CA ARG A 385 31.43 -4.96 11.76
C ARG A 385 31.51 -5.04 13.27
N ALA A 386 31.08 -4.00 13.99
CA ALA A 386 31.03 -4.02 15.45
C ALA A 386 30.14 -5.15 15.99
N ILE A 387 28.96 -5.35 15.39
CA ILE A 387 28.03 -6.44 15.71
C ILE A 387 28.66 -7.82 15.45
N GLU A 388 29.29 -7.98 14.30
CA GLU A 388 29.83 -9.26 13.86
C GLU A 388 31.05 -9.70 14.67
N PHE A 389 31.99 -8.79 14.93
CA PHE A 389 33.31 -9.13 15.47
C PHE A 389 33.47 -8.82 16.96
N HIS A 390 32.88 -7.73 17.46
CA HIS A 390 33.17 -7.25 18.81
C HIS A 390 32.02 -7.51 19.81
N ASP A 391 30.79 -7.22 19.41
CA ASP A 391 29.64 -7.16 20.33
C ASP A 391 29.40 -8.46 21.11
N LYS A 392 29.40 -9.60 20.40
CA LYS A 392 29.27 -10.94 21.01
C LYS A 392 30.33 -11.20 22.08
N LEU A 393 31.55 -10.68 21.90
CA LEU A 393 32.64 -10.87 22.83
C LEU A 393 32.49 -10.00 24.08
N PHE A 394 32.11 -8.74 23.91
CA PHE A 394 31.84 -7.81 25.03
C PHE A 394 30.67 -8.30 25.89
N ILE A 395 29.56 -8.71 25.27
CA ILE A 395 28.40 -9.27 25.97
C ILE A 395 28.80 -10.53 26.75
N LYS A 396 29.49 -11.48 26.10
CA LYS A 396 29.88 -12.75 26.73
C LYS A 396 30.84 -12.58 27.92
N LYS A 397 31.73 -11.58 27.90
CA LYS A 397 32.81 -11.44 28.89
C LYS A 397 32.46 -10.50 30.05
N ILE A 398 31.78 -9.39 29.78
CA ILE A 398 31.50 -8.35 30.77
C ILE A 398 30.05 -7.85 30.73
N ASN A 399 29.17 -8.51 29.98
CA ASN A 399 27.76 -8.11 29.81
C ASN A 399 27.57 -6.65 29.35
N PHE A 400 28.46 -6.18 28.46
CA PHE A 400 28.42 -4.81 27.93
C PHE A 400 27.93 -4.82 26.47
N PRO A 401 26.85 -4.10 26.12
CA PRO A 401 26.28 -4.09 24.77
C PRO A 401 27.00 -3.08 23.85
N TYR A 402 28.19 -3.48 23.37
CA TYR A 402 29.10 -2.62 22.60
C TYR A 402 28.46 -1.97 21.36
N ALA A 403 27.78 -2.74 20.52
CA ALA A 403 27.13 -2.23 19.31
C ALA A 403 26.00 -1.25 19.62
N ARG A 404 25.23 -1.51 20.68
CA ARG A 404 24.15 -0.62 21.15
C ARG A 404 24.68 0.74 21.59
N THR A 405 25.73 0.76 22.41
CA THR A 405 26.36 2.02 22.87
C THR A 405 26.82 2.89 21.70
N LEU A 406 27.38 2.26 20.66
CA LEU A 406 27.83 2.97 19.47
C LEU A 406 26.68 3.48 18.62
N TYR A 407 25.63 2.67 18.46
CA TYR A 407 24.43 3.07 17.72
C TYR A 407 23.82 4.34 18.32
N ILE A 408 23.66 4.38 19.65
CA ILE A 408 23.11 5.54 20.38
C ILE A 408 24.01 6.78 20.21
N MET A 409 25.33 6.60 20.14
CA MET A 409 26.25 7.71 19.88
C MET A 409 26.14 8.22 18.44
N TYR A 410 26.12 7.30 17.47
CA TYR A 410 26.04 7.65 16.04
C TYR A 410 24.70 8.27 15.68
N GLU A 411 23.57 7.79 16.23
CA GLU A 411 22.25 8.30 15.89
C GLU A 411 22.13 9.79 16.24
N LYS A 412 22.55 10.20 17.44
CA LYS A 412 22.55 11.62 17.86
C LYS A 412 23.29 12.51 16.86
N ARG A 413 24.50 12.09 16.46
CA ARG A 413 25.34 12.85 15.51
C ARG A 413 24.78 12.85 14.09
N ILE A 414 24.20 11.75 13.64
CA ILE A 414 23.55 11.67 12.33
C ILE A 414 22.33 12.60 12.31
N CYS A 415 21.51 12.59 13.36
CA CYS A 415 20.36 13.48 13.50
C CYS A 415 20.78 14.95 13.47
N ASP A 416 21.78 15.34 14.26
CA ASP A 416 22.25 16.73 14.35
C ASP A 416 22.73 17.27 12.99
N ILE A 417 23.34 16.42 12.16
CA ILE A 417 23.84 16.82 10.83
C ILE A 417 22.72 16.78 9.78
N CYS A 418 21.93 15.71 9.73
CA CYS A 418 21.01 15.47 8.62
C CYS A 418 19.72 16.27 8.74
N MET A 419 19.17 16.44 9.95
CA MET A 419 17.85 17.06 10.17
C MET A 419 17.78 18.46 9.56
N ILE A 420 18.76 19.32 9.88
CA ILE A 420 18.80 20.71 9.39
C ILE A 420 18.93 20.76 7.87
N ILE A 421 19.80 19.93 7.30
CA ILE A 421 20.08 19.92 5.85
C ILE A 421 18.88 19.41 5.06
N ILE A 422 18.21 18.37 5.54
CA ILE A 422 17.04 17.78 4.88
C ILE A 422 15.87 18.76 4.91
N GLU A 423 15.57 19.37 6.06
CA GLU A 423 14.47 20.33 6.20
C GLU A 423 14.70 21.56 5.30
N ASP A 424 15.93 22.07 5.27
CA ASP A 424 16.33 23.22 4.46
C ASP A 424 16.24 22.93 2.95
N ILE A 425 16.73 21.77 2.50
CA ILE A 425 16.60 21.36 1.09
C ILE A 425 15.13 21.13 0.74
N CYS A 426 14.36 20.42 1.57
CA CYS A 426 12.93 20.17 1.33
C CYS A 426 12.13 21.47 1.20
N ALA A 427 12.48 22.51 1.97
CA ALA A 427 11.82 23.82 1.90
C ALA A 427 12.12 24.59 0.59
N ARG A 428 13.24 24.28 -0.09
CA ARG A 428 13.65 24.92 -1.35
C ARG A 428 13.24 24.17 -2.61
N LEU A 429 12.71 22.95 -2.49
CA LEU A 429 12.29 22.14 -3.64
C LEU A 429 11.21 22.87 -4.46
N LYS A 430 11.46 23.01 -5.76
CA LYS A 430 10.50 23.59 -6.69
C LYS A 430 9.50 22.53 -7.16
N ARG A 431 8.34 22.99 -7.64
CA ARG A 431 7.36 22.11 -8.26
C ARG A 431 7.86 21.68 -9.63
N ILE A 432 7.70 20.40 -9.95
CA ILE A 432 8.07 19.87 -11.26
C ILE A 432 6.90 20.09 -12.22
N GLU A 433 7.17 20.81 -13.30
CA GLU A 433 6.22 21.02 -14.39
C GLU A 433 6.55 20.08 -15.56
N VAL A 434 5.52 19.46 -16.15
CA VAL A 434 5.68 18.43 -17.19
C VAL A 434 6.34 18.99 -18.47
N GLU A 435 6.22 20.30 -18.71
CA GLU A 435 6.78 20.97 -19.88
C GLU A 435 8.27 21.34 -19.73
N ASN A 436 8.79 21.41 -18.49
CA ASN A 436 10.16 21.81 -18.23
C ASN A 436 11.06 20.58 -18.08
N ASN A 437 12.14 20.54 -18.88
CA ASN A 437 13.12 19.46 -18.91
C ASN A 437 14.24 19.74 -17.89
N ASP A 438 13.87 20.05 -16.64
CA ASP A 438 14.84 20.44 -15.60
C ASP A 438 15.43 19.18 -14.93
N ASP A 439 16.42 18.58 -15.62
CA ASP A 439 17.09 17.34 -15.16
C ASP A 439 17.78 17.51 -13.79
N THR A 440 18.07 18.75 -13.38
CA THR A 440 18.72 19.09 -12.10
C THR A 440 17.82 18.84 -10.90
N GLU A 441 16.59 19.36 -10.92
CA GLU A 441 15.62 19.18 -9.84
C GLU A 441 15.23 17.70 -9.70
N LEU A 442 15.17 16.98 -10.84
CA LEU A 442 14.92 15.54 -10.89
C LEU A 442 16.03 14.73 -10.23
N ALA A 443 17.29 15.09 -10.48
CA ALA A 443 18.46 14.46 -9.88
C ALA A 443 18.53 14.73 -8.37
N LEU A 444 18.26 15.98 -7.95
CA LEU A 444 18.22 16.38 -6.54
C LEU A 444 17.15 15.58 -5.78
N GLY A 445 15.91 15.54 -6.28
CA GLY A 445 14.83 14.79 -5.63
C GLY A 445 15.08 13.28 -5.58
N THR A 446 15.72 12.70 -6.61
CA THR A 446 16.12 11.29 -6.61
C THR A 446 17.21 11.01 -5.56
N THR A 447 18.19 11.89 -5.42
CA THR A 447 19.25 11.79 -4.40
C THR A 447 18.69 11.96 -2.98
N LEU A 448 17.73 12.87 -2.80
CA LEU A 448 17.02 13.03 -1.52
C LEU A 448 16.26 11.75 -1.12
N PHE A 449 15.65 11.06 -2.09
CA PHE A 449 15.02 9.77 -1.85
C PHE A 449 16.03 8.66 -1.49
N GLU A 450 17.22 8.66 -2.10
CA GLU A 450 18.29 7.73 -1.70
C GLU A 450 18.77 7.97 -0.26
N LEU A 451 18.84 9.24 0.17
CA LEU A 451 19.13 9.59 1.56
C LEU A 451 18.04 9.07 2.51
N TYR A 452 16.77 9.23 2.14
CA TYR A 452 15.64 8.67 2.90
C TYR A 452 15.80 7.16 3.11
N LEU A 453 16.05 6.40 2.03
CA LEU A 453 16.24 4.95 2.11
C LEU A 453 17.49 4.57 2.91
N THR A 454 18.54 5.38 2.85
CA THR A 454 19.78 5.16 3.61
C THR A 454 19.54 5.36 5.12
N LEU A 455 18.80 6.39 5.50
CA LEU A 455 18.38 6.62 6.89
C LEU A 455 17.41 5.55 7.38
N GLN A 456 16.42 5.14 6.57
CA GLN A 456 15.52 4.04 6.89
C GLN A 456 16.28 2.75 7.22
N ARG A 457 17.24 2.37 6.36
CA ARG A 457 18.08 1.18 6.59
C ARG A 457 18.95 1.29 7.85
N TYR A 458 19.35 2.51 8.23
CA TYR A 458 20.07 2.77 9.47
C TYR A 458 19.13 2.70 10.69
N ALA A 459 17.91 3.24 10.60
CA ALA A 459 16.90 3.19 11.66
C ALA A 459 16.46 1.75 11.98
N ILE A 460 16.28 0.90 10.95
CA ILE A 460 15.98 -0.53 11.09
C ILE A 460 17.07 -1.26 11.89
N LEU A 461 18.35 -0.88 11.74
CA LEU A 461 19.42 -1.46 12.54
C LEU A 461 19.24 -1.15 14.04
N GLY A 462 18.69 0.02 14.36
CA GLY A 462 18.35 0.42 15.72
C GLY A 462 17.30 -0.47 16.35
N GLN A 463 16.27 -0.87 15.60
CA GLN A 463 15.22 -1.78 16.08
C GLN A 463 15.79 -3.15 16.50
N VAL A 464 16.86 -3.61 15.85
CA VAL A 464 17.54 -4.86 16.20
C VAL A 464 18.44 -4.71 17.45
N LEU A 465 19.10 -3.56 17.60
CA LEU A 465 20.08 -3.32 18.68
C LEU A 465 19.49 -2.77 19.98
N CYS A 466 18.41 -2.00 19.86
CA CYS A 466 17.78 -1.27 20.94
C CYS A 466 16.31 -1.70 21.01
N ALA A 467 15.98 -2.71 21.80
CA ALA A 467 14.57 -3.08 22.02
C ALA A 467 13.86 -2.11 22.98
N GLU A 468 14.62 -1.51 23.90
CA GLU A 468 14.13 -0.57 24.93
C GLU A 468 14.67 0.83 24.65
N GLY A 469 13.82 1.86 24.78
CA GLY A 469 14.20 3.27 24.59
C GLY A 469 14.28 3.73 23.12
N LEU A 470 13.65 2.98 22.19
CA LEU A 470 13.52 3.41 20.79
C LEU A 470 12.73 4.72 20.65
N GLU A 471 11.71 4.90 21.49
CA GLU A 471 10.83 6.08 21.49
C GLU A 471 11.60 7.38 21.77
N ASP A 472 12.71 7.31 22.51
CA ASP A 472 13.55 8.46 22.85
C ASP A 472 14.54 8.83 21.73
N MET A 473 14.68 8.00 20.69
CA MET A 473 15.65 8.19 19.61
C MET A 473 15.04 8.97 18.46
N LYS A 474 15.59 10.16 18.19
CA LYS A 474 15.12 11.05 17.10
C LYS A 474 15.22 10.40 15.72
N ILE A 475 16.17 9.49 15.53
CA ILE A 475 16.32 8.77 14.26
C ILE A 475 15.11 7.89 13.92
N GLN A 476 14.26 7.52 14.89
CA GLN A 476 13.04 6.73 14.60
C GLN A 476 11.95 7.58 13.94
N SER A 477 11.96 8.90 14.17
CA SER A 477 11.08 9.87 13.52
C SER A 477 11.75 10.57 12.32
N TYR A 478 12.75 9.94 11.68
CA TYR A 478 13.48 10.53 10.54
C TYR A 478 12.57 10.90 9.36
N TYR A 479 11.45 10.20 9.20
CA TYR A 479 10.49 10.42 8.12
C TYR A 479 9.86 11.80 8.18
N ASP A 480 9.68 12.39 9.38
CA ASP A 480 9.08 13.72 9.53
C ASP A 480 9.92 14.81 8.84
N TRP A 481 11.24 14.66 8.80
CA TRP A 481 12.16 15.59 8.12
C TRP A 481 11.89 15.68 6.61
N PHE A 482 11.33 14.61 6.02
CA PHE A 482 11.08 14.49 4.59
C PHE A 482 9.64 14.82 4.17
N ARG A 483 8.77 15.29 5.09
CA ARG A 483 7.35 15.58 4.75
C ARG A 483 7.20 16.48 3.52
N GLY A 484 8.01 17.52 3.40
CA GLY A 484 8.02 18.41 2.22
C GLY A 484 8.52 17.72 0.94
N GLY A 485 9.40 16.73 1.07
CA GLY A 485 9.96 15.96 -0.04
C GLY A 485 9.00 14.94 -0.64
N VAL A 486 8.06 14.39 0.13
CA VAL A 486 7.14 13.34 -0.37
C VAL A 486 6.26 13.85 -1.51
N ALA A 487 5.69 15.04 -1.38
CA ALA A 487 4.89 15.65 -2.45
C ALA A 487 5.72 15.81 -3.74
N HIS A 488 6.97 16.25 -3.59
CA HIS A 488 7.90 16.41 -4.71
C HIS A 488 8.27 15.06 -5.35
N TRP A 489 8.49 14.00 -4.57
CA TRP A 489 8.72 12.65 -5.12
C TRP A 489 7.52 12.10 -5.88
N LEU A 490 6.30 12.38 -5.43
CA LEU A 490 5.09 12.03 -6.16
C LEU A 490 4.99 12.81 -7.48
N ASP A 491 5.39 14.09 -7.50
CA ASP A 491 5.48 14.89 -8.72
C ASP A 491 6.57 14.35 -9.69
N ILE A 492 7.71 13.87 -9.18
CA ILE A 492 8.72 13.14 -9.97
C ILE A 492 8.13 11.84 -10.55
N ALA A 493 7.37 11.10 -9.75
CA ALA A 493 6.80 9.81 -10.15
C ALA A 493 5.80 9.99 -11.31
N ILE A 494 4.87 10.94 -11.21
CA ILE A 494 3.92 11.22 -12.29
C ILE A 494 4.62 11.76 -13.55
N TYR A 495 5.64 12.62 -13.40
CA TYR A 495 6.44 13.10 -14.54
C TYR A 495 7.10 11.96 -15.31
N LYS A 496 7.80 11.06 -14.57
CA LYS A 496 8.46 9.89 -15.17
C LYS A 496 7.43 8.92 -15.77
N ALA A 497 6.26 8.78 -15.15
CA ALA A 497 5.17 7.94 -15.65
C ALA A 497 4.63 8.47 -16.98
N LEU A 498 4.24 9.75 -17.05
CA LEU A 498 3.70 10.37 -18.27
C LEU A 498 4.68 10.28 -19.45
N LYS A 499 5.98 10.54 -19.23
CA LYS A 499 7.00 10.39 -20.29
C LYS A 499 7.16 8.95 -20.79
N ARG A 500 7.03 7.97 -19.90
CA ARG A 500 7.14 6.56 -20.27
C ARG A 500 5.88 6.06 -20.98
N ILE A 501 4.71 6.52 -20.54
CA ILE A 501 3.43 6.30 -21.21
C ILE A 501 3.48 6.85 -22.63
N ASP A 502 4.00 8.07 -22.81
CA ASP A 502 4.16 8.68 -24.13
C ASP A 502 4.96 7.79 -25.08
N ARG A 503 6.15 7.37 -24.65
CA ARG A 503 6.98 6.43 -25.42
C ARG A 503 6.30 5.09 -25.67
N ALA A 504 5.58 4.54 -24.70
CA ALA A 504 4.87 3.27 -24.86
C ALA A 504 3.80 3.36 -25.96
N VAL A 505 3.06 4.48 -26.02
CA VAL A 505 2.07 4.73 -27.09
C VAL A 505 2.74 4.99 -28.44
N GLU A 506 3.87 5.71 -28.47
CA GLU A 506 4.64 5.95 -29.70
C GLU A 506 5.07 4.63 -30.37
N PHE A 507 5.61 3.69 -29.60
CA PHE A 507 6.07 2.37 -30.09
C PHE A 507 4.94 1.37 -30.33
N ASP A 508 3.73 1.66 -29.86
CA ASP A 508 2.60 0.77 -30.06
C ASP A 508 2.24 0.65 -31.55
N THR A 509 1.89 -0.56 -31.94
CA THR A 509 1.41 -0.91 -33.29
C THR A 509 -0.10 -1.18 -33.33
N LEU A 510 -0.78 -1.11 -32.18
CA LEU A 510 -2.23 -1.38 -32.06
C LEU A 510 -2.61 -2.77 -32.58
N GLN A 511 -1.81 -3.76 -32.20
CA GLN A 511 -2.04 -5.18 -32.47
C GLN A 511 -2.14 -5.95 -31.15
N PRO A 512 -2.91 -7.04 -31.10
CA PRO A 512 -3.04 -7.83 -29.89
C PRO A 512 -1.70 -8.49 -29.55
N ILE A 513 -1.40 -8.60 -28.26
CA ILE A 513 -0.16 -9.22 -27.78
C ILE A 513 -0.09 -10.71 -28.18
N ASP A 514 -1.24 -11.39 -28.10
CA ASP A 514 -1.42 -12.77 -28.55
C ASP A 514 -2.88 -13.01 -28.94
N SER A 515 -3.19 -14.21 -29.44
CA SER A 515 -4.54 -14.56 -29.91
C SER A 515 -5.61 -14.70 -28.81
N THR A 516 -5.25 -14.53 -27.53
CA THR A 516 -6.15 -14.70 -26.37
C THR A 516 -6.60 -13.38 -25.77
N VAL A 517 -5.94 -12.28 -26.12
CA VAL A 517 -6.22 -10.94 -25.56
C VAL A 517 -6.54 -9.94 -26.66
N GLN A 518 -7.43 -9.00 -26.37
CA GLN A 518 -7.83 -7.94 -27.31
C GLN A 518 -7.22 -6.57 -26.98
N TYR A 519 -6.06 -6.54 -26.33
CA TYR A 519 -5.30 -5.33 -26.01
C TYR A 519 -3.85 -5.45 -26.51
N SER A 520 -3.21 -4.30 -26.75
CA SER A 520 -1.84 -4.20 -27.26
C SER A 520 -0.80 -3.99 -26.15
N SER A 521 0.47 -3.97 -26.53
CA SER A 521 1.60 -3.90 -25.59
C SER A 521 1.62 -2.65 -24.73
N SER A 522 1.19 -1.50 -25.25
CA SER A 522 1.28 -0.23 -24.50
C SER A 522 0.37 -0.19 -23.26
N ALA A 523 -0.74 -0.95 -23.28
CA ALA A 523 -1.62 -1.06 -22.12
C ALA A 523 -0.92 -1.81 -20.98
N VAL A 524 -0.21 -2.90 -21.31
CA VAL A 524 0.60 -3.67 -20.36
C VAL A 524 1.79 -2.86 -19.84
N ASP A 525 2.45 -2.10 -20.71
CA ASP A 525 3.55 -1.21 -20.30
C ASP A 525 3.05 -0.12 -19.34
N THR A 526 1.87 0.45 -19.61
CA THR A 526 1.22 1.45 -18.74
C THR A 526 0.88 0.86 -17.37
N LEU A 527 0.32 -0.35 -17.32
CA LEU A 527 0.10 -1.03 -16.03
C LEU A 527 1.39 -1.30 -15.29
N THR A 528 2.46 -1.68 -16.00
CA THR A 528 3.78 -1.90 -15.39
C THR A 528 4.31 -0.62 -14.75
N ILE A 529 4.07 0.55 -15.38
CA ILE A 529 4.40 1.86 -14.79
C ILE A 529 3.61 2.10 -13.50
N PHE A 530 2.30 1.79 -13.49
CA PHE A 530 1.48 1.92 -12.29
C PHE A 530 1.93 0.99 -11.15
N TYR A 531 2.33 -0.24 -11.47
CA TYR A 531 2.92 -1.15 -10.49
C TYR A 531 4.25 -0.61 -9.94
N GLN A 532 5.06 0.09 -10.74
CA GLN A 532 6.27 0.73 -10.23
C GLN A 532 5.96 1.87 -9.25
N ILE A 533 4.88 2.63 -9.46
CA ILE A 533 4.40 3.63 -8.50
C ILE A 533 3.98 2.94 -7.18
N LYS A 534 3.27 1.80 -7.25
CA LYS A 534 2.97 0.98 -6.06
C LYS A 534 4.25 0.53 -5.35
N VAL A 535 5.25 0.02 -6.08
CA VAL A 535 6.52 -0.41 -5.49
C VAL A 535 7.24 0.76 -4.82
N PHE A 536 7.27 1.93 -5.45
CA PHE A 536 7.79 3.16 -4.85
C PHE A 536 7.08 3.50 -3.53
N TRP A 537 5.75 3.48 -3.51
CA TRP A 537 4.95 3.71 -2.29
C TRP A 537 5.27 2.68 -1.19
N THR A 538 5.40 1.41 -1.57
CA THR A 538 5.74 0.33 -0.63
C THR A 538 7.13 0.50 -0.04
N GLN A 539 8.10 0.96 -0.84
CA GLN A 539 9.46 1.25 -0.38
C GLN A 539 9.54 2.47 0.53
N LEU A 540 8.68 3.46 0.29
CA LEU A 540 8.56 4.61 1.18
C LEU A 540 8.17 4.14 2.59
N ALA A 541 7.34 3.09 2.73
CA ALA A 541 6.95 2.49 4.01
C ALA A 541 6.60 3.57 5.06
N TRP A 542 5.79 4.53 4.63
CA TRP A 542 5.52 5.74 5.39
C TRP A 542 4.79 5.40 6.70
N PRO A 543 5.36 5.70 7.87
CA PRO A 543 4.83 5.20 9.15
C PRO A 543 3.66 6.04 9.68
N ASP A 544 3.51 7.29 9.25
CA ASP A 544 2.42 8.15 9.67
C ASP A 544 1.12 7.81 8.91
N VAL A 545 0.17 7.25 9.63
CA VAL A 545 -1.12 6.80 9.12
C VAL A 545 -1.98 7.97 8.61
N GLU A 546 -1.90 9.14 9.25
CA GLU A 546 -2.67 10.32 8.86
C GLU A 546 -2.09 10.96 7.59
N GLY A 547 -0.77 11.07 7.47
CA GLY A 547 -0.14 11.46 6.21
C GLY A 547 -0.41 10.45 5.07
N SER A 548 -0.42 9.15 5.38
CA SER A 548 -0.50 8.10 4.38
C SER A 548 -1.76 8.14 3.52
N TYR A 549 -2.93 8.42 4.10
CA TYR A 549 -4.16 8.48 3.31
C TYR A 549 -4.16 9.65 2.31
N THR A 550 -3.55 10.80 2.68
CA THR A 550 -3.46 11.97 1.77
C THR A 550 -2.56 11.68 0.57
N PHE A 551 -1.47 10.95 0.79
CA PHE A 551 -0.55 10.54 -0.27
C PHE A 551 -1.16 9.47 -1.17
N ILE A 552 -1.91 8.49 -0.62
CA ILE A 552 -2.63 7.50 -1.43
C ILE A 552 -3.69 8.18 -2.30
N ALA A 553 -4.47 9.12 -1.74
CA ALA A 553 -5.43 9.89 -2.52
C ALA A 553 -4.76 10.61 -3.70
N LYS A 554 -3.60 11.24 -3.46
CA LYS A 554 -2.80 11.86 -4.54
C LYS A 554 -2.30 10.83 -5.56
N ILE A 555 -1.83 9.67 -5.12
CA ILE A 555 -1.36 8.59 -6.02
C ILE A 555 -2.49 8.12 -6.94
N ILE A 556 -3.70 7.91 -6.41
CA ILE A 556 -4.87 7.49 -7.20
C ILE A 556 -5.27 8.58 -8.21
N ASP A 557 -5.28 9.84 -7.77
CA ASP A 557 -5.50 11.00 -8.65
C ASP A 557 -4.43 11.09 -9.76
N ASP A 558 -3.16 10.85 -9.43
CA ASP A 558 -2.06 10.83 -10.38
C ASP A 558 -2.16 9.66 -11.37
N ILE A 559 -2.58 8.47 -10.93
CA ILE A 559 -2.90 7.32 -11.80
C ILE A 559 -4.07 7.64 -12.73
N CYS A 560 -5.11 8.32 -12.23
CA CYS A 560 -6.24 8.77 -13.04
C CYS A 560 -5.76 9.73 -14.15
N LYS A 561 -4.95 10.73 -13.80
CA LYS A 561 -4.35 11.67 -14.77
C LYS A 561 -3.51 10.95 -15.83
N CYS A 562 -2.69 9.98 -15.42
CA CYS A 562 -1.93 9.17 -16.36
C CYS A 562 -2.84 8.34 -17.29
N SER A 563 -3.94 7.80 -16.77
CA SER A 563 -4.91 7.01 -17.55
C SER A 563 -5.65 7.87 -18.57
N VAL A 564 -6.03 9.11 -18.18
CA VAL A 564 -6.64 10.10 -19.08
C VAL A 564 -5.65 10.52 -20.18
N ALA A 565 -4.41 10.85 -19.81
CA ALA A 565 -3.37 11.21 -20.77
C ALA A 565 -3.04 10.06 -21.74
N TYR A 566 -3.07 8.81 -21.26
CA TYR A 566 -2.96 7.63 -22.11
C TYR A 566 -4.13 7.54 -23.09
N ALA A 567 -5.36 7.72 -22.63
CA ALA A 567 -6.55 7.66 -23.47
C ALA A 567 -6.52 8.70 -24.60
N ASP A 568 -6.16 9.96 -24.29
CA ASP A 568 -6.07 11.04 -25.29
C ASP A 568 -4.97 10.75 -26.33
N LYS A 569 -3.80 10.26 -25.90
CA LYS A 569 -2.72 9.85 -26.81
C LYS A 569 -3.11 8.65 -27.65
N MET A 570 -3.82 7.70 -27.07
CA MET A 570 -4.26 6.49 -27.74
C MET A 570 -5.32 6.80 -28.82
N ALA A 571 -6.24 7.72 -28.55
CA ALA A 571 -7.18 8.23 -29.55
C ALA A 571 -6.45 8.85 -30.74
N THR A 572 -5.46 9.72 -30.49
CA THR A 572 -4.64 10.35 -31.54
C THR A 572 -3.88 9.30 -32.37
N LYS A 573 -3.33 8.27 -31.71
CA LYS A 573 -2.62 7.17 -32.36
C LYS A 573 -3.55 6.32 -33.23
N ALA A 574 -4.74 5.98 -32.72
CA ALA A 574 -5.74 5.22 -33.46
C ALA A 574 -6.20 5.97 -34.71
N GLU A 575 -6.44 7.27 -34.59
CA GLU A 575 -6.78 8.14 -35.72
C GLU A 575 -5.68 8.15 -36.78
N THR A 576 -4.43 8.44 -36.39
CA THR A 576 -3.29 8.49 -37.31
C THR A 576 -3.06 7.15 -38.01
N THR A 577 -3.21 6.04 -37.28
CA THR A 577 -3.03 4.68 -37.83
C THR A 577 -4.12 4.36 -38.85
N THR A 578 -5.38 4.70 -38.54
CA THR A 578 -6.53 4.52 -39.43
C THR A 578 -6.38 5.33 -40.72
N GLU A 579 -5.92 6.58 -40.61
CA GLU A 579 -5.67 7.43 -41.79
C GLU A 579 -4.59 6.85 -42.70
N LEU A 580 -3.50 6.31 -42.12
CA LEU A 580 -2.42 5.67 -42.87
C LEU A 580 -2.88 4.39 -43.57
N GLU A 581 -3.68 3.55 -42.89
CA GLU A 581 -4.29 2.34 -43.47
C GLU A 581 -5.19 2.70 -44.66
N GLN A 582 -6.07 3.69 -44.48
CA GLN A 582 -6.98 4.14 -45.54
C GLN A 582 -6.24 4.73 -46.75
N ILE A 583 -5.12 5.44 -46.53
CA ILE A 583 -4.27 5.96 -47.60
C ILE A 583 -3.57 4.83 -48.36
N ALA A 584 -3.14 3.78 -47.66
CA ALA A 584 -2.47 2.64 -48.27
C ALA A 584 -3.41 1.81 -49.16
N GLU A 585 -4.67 1.63 -48.75
CA GLU A 585 -5.66 0.83 -49.47
C GLU A 585 -6.31 1.57 -50.66
N HIS A 586 -6.49 2.90 -50.58
CA HIS A 586 -7.29 3.67 -51.55
C HIS A 586 -6.45 4.53 -52.53
N GLN A 587 -5.47 3.92 -53.21
CA GLN A 587 -4.65 4.63 -54.21
C GLN A 587 -5.39 5.04 -55.51
N SER A 588 -6.70 4.79 -55.69
CA SER A 588 -7.35 4.90 -57.01
C SER A 588 -8.64 5.74 -57.14
N SER A 589 -9.18 6.39 -56.09
CA SER A 589 -10.35 7.27 -56.27
C SER A 589 -10.49 8.33 -55.18
N VAL A 590 -10.38 9.61 -55.54
CA VAL A 590 -10.58 10.77 -54.65
C VAL A 590 -12.07 10.97 -54.29
N TYR A 591 -12.99 10.35 -55.02
CA TYR A 591 -14.43 10.59 -54.92
C TYR A 591 -15.18 9.63 -53.97
N GLU A 592 -14.49 8.64 -53.36
CA GLU A 592 -15.11 7.62 -52.50
C GLU A 592 -14.37 7.39 -51.17
N ARG A 593 -13.78 8.42 -50.55
CA ARG A 593 -13.29 8.29 -49.16
C ARG A 593 -14.47 8.20 -48.19
N LYS A 594 -14.90 6.97 -47.88
CA LYS A 594 -15.77 6.67 -46.74
C LYS A 594 -14.91 6.26 -45.54
N PHE A 595 -15.29 6.69 -44.35
CA PHE A 595 -14.66 6.20 -43.13
C PHE A 595 -15.07 4.74 -42.93
N GLU A 596 -14.11 3.84 -42.74
CA GLU A 596 -14.32 2.47 -42.27
C GLU A 596 -13.66 2.33 -40.91
N VAL A 597 -14.37 1.67 -39.98
CA VAL A 597 -13.86 1.39 -38.64
C VAL A 597 -12.68 0.44 -38.76
N SER A 598 -11.51 0.91 -38.34
CA SER A 598 -10.30 0.10 -38.29
C SER A 598 -10.25 -0.72 -36.99
N THR A 599 -9.48 -1.81 -37.02
CA THR A 599 -9.15 -2.57 -35.82
C THR A 599 -8.35 -1.72 -34.82
N ALA A 600 -7.62 -0.70 -35.30
CA ALA A 600 -6.83 0.21 -34.47
C ALA A 600 -7.69 0.94 -33.42
N TRP A 601 -8.90 1.40 -33.78
CA TRP A 601 -9.84 2.00 -32.82
C TRP A 601 -10.31 0.99 -31.77
N CYS A 602 -10.58 -0.25 -32.17
CA CYS A 602 -11.02 -1.31 -31.27
C CYS A 602 -9.95 -1.61 -30.21
N TYR A 603 -8.70 -1.82 -30.64
CA TYR A 603 -7.58 -2.05 -29.73
C TYR A 603 -7.30 -0.85 -28.82
N ALA A 604 -7.40 0.38 -29.33
CA ALA A 604 -7.29 1.59 -28.52
C ALA A 604 -8.32 1.65 -27.37
N ILE A 605 -9.58 1.34 -27.66
CA ILE A 605 -10.66 1.33 -26.65
C ILE A 605 -10.44 0.20 -25.63
N ASN A 606 -10.13 -1.01 -26.09
CA ASN A 606 -9.88 -2.14 -25.19
C ASN A 606 -8.66 -1.92 -24.30
N ASN A 607 -7.62 -1.23 -24.79
CA ASN A 607 -6.47 -0.85 -23.99
C ASN A 607 -6.85 0.06 -22.83
N ILE A 608 -7.67 1.08 -23.11
CA ILE A 608 -8.15 2.03 -22.09
C ILE A 608 -9.04 1.30 -21.07
N ASP A 609 -9.89 0.39 -21.53
CA ASP A 609 -10.74 -0.44 -20.67
C ASP A 609 -9.93 -1.41 -19.80
N TYR A 610 -8.89 -2.02 -20.36
CA TYR A 610 -7.95 -2.87 -19.62
C TYR A 610 -7.25 -2.07 -18.51
N ILE A 611 -6.85 -0.82 -18.78
CA ILE A 611 -6.31 0.07 -17.74
C ILE A 611 -7.37 0.41 -16.70
N ARG A 612 -8.59 0.78 -17.13
CA ARG A 612 -9.71 1.13 -16.23
C ARG A 612 -9.99 0.01 -15.22
N THR A 613 -10.08 -1.24 -15.67
CA THR A 613 -10.38 -2.40 -14.80
C THR A 613 -9.27 -2.67 -13.77
N SER A 614 -8.05 -2.21 -14.02
CA SER A 614 -6.91 -2.39 -13.11
C SER A 614 -6.84 -1.37 -11.96
N ILE A 615 -7.51 -0.21 -12.07
CA ILE A 615 -7.39 0.91 -11.12
C ILE A 615 -7.85 0.50 -9.72
N ALA A 616 -9.02 -0.13 -9.60
CA ALA A 616 -9.58 -0.57 -8.32
C ALA A 616 -8.70 -1.65 -7.64
N PRO A 617 -8.29 -2.73 -8.33
CA PRO A 617 -7.33 -3.69 -7.79
C PRO A 617 -6.01 -3.06 -7.33
N LEU A 618 -5.45 -2.14 -8.12
CA LEU A 618 -4.21 -1.45 -7.79
C LEU A 618 -4.37 -0.58 -6.53
N ALA A 619 -5.50 0.10 -6.37
CA ALA A 619 -5.77 0.92 -5.20
C ALA A 619 -5.89 0.08 -3.91
N ASN A 620 -6.50 -1.10 -4.00
CA ASN A 620 -6.53 -2.05 -2.88
C ASN A 620 -5.12 -2.53 -2.49
N ASP A 621 -4.29 -2.77 -3.51
CA ASP A 621 -2.90 -3.20 -3.39
C ASP A 621 -1.94 -2.14 -2.81
N LEU A 622 -2.35 -0.87 -2.70
CA LEU A 622 -1.57 0.21 -2.06
C LEU A 622 -1.58 0.13 -0.52
N GLY A 623 -2.20 -0.90 0.07
CA GLY A 623 -2.28 -1.07 1.53
C GLY A 623 -3.42 -0.27 2.17
N LEU A 624 -4.47 0.01 1.39
CA LEU A 624 -5.64 0.76 1.86
C LEU A 624 -6.27 0.13 3.11
N GLN A 625 -6.43 -1.20 3.09
CA GLN A 625 -7.06 -1.92 4.20
C GLN A 625 -6.21 -1.87 5.47
N SER A 626 -4.89 -2.04 5.37
CA SER A 626 -3.99 -1.95 6.54
C SER A 626 -3.98 -0.57 7.19
N ILE A 627 -4.14 0.50 6.40
CA ILE A 627 -4.23 1.88 6.92
C ILE A 627 -5.56 2.09 7.63
N ILE A 628 -6.66 1.60 7.05
CA ILE A 628 -7.99 1.67 7.68
C ILE A 628 -8.00 0.91 9.00
N ASP A 629 -7.39 -0.28 9.04
CA ASP A 629 -7.27 -1.10 10.25
C ASP A 629 -6.46 -0.34 11.32
N ALA A 630 -5.29 0.21 10.97
CA ALA A 630 -4.47 1.01 11.87
C ALA A 630 -5.16 2.31 12.36
N LEU A 631 -6.03 2.93 11.54
CA LEU A 631 -6.85 4.08 11.96
C LEU A 631 -7.97 3.66 12.92
N SER A 632 -8.56 2.48 12.72
CA SER A 632 -9.61 1.97 13.63
C SER A 632 -9.07 1.63 15.02
N GLU A 633 -7.80 1.22 15.10
CA GLU A 633 -7.12 0.94 16.38
C GLU A 633 -6.71 2.23 17.11
N ASN A 634 -6.28 3.26 16.38
CA ASN A 634 -5.73 4.50 16.95
C ASN A 634 -6.75 5.64 17.13
N LYS A 635 -7.88 5.60 16.43
CA LYS A 635 -8.93 6.65 16.44
C LYS A 635 -10.34 6.03 16.59
N THR A 636 -11.39 6.82 16.35
CA THR A 636 -12.77 6.33 16.45
C THR A 636 -13.18 5.53 15.21
N GLN A 637 -14.03 4.51 15.38
CA GLN A 637 -14.56 3.70 14.26
C GLN A 637 -15.21 4.56 13.15
N GLN A 638 -15.88 5.66 13.54
CA GLN A 638 -16.50 6.58 12.60
C GLN A 638 -15.50 7.30 11.69
N GLU A 639 -14.29 7.62 12.18
CA GLU A 639 -13.26 8.27 11.37
C GLU A 639 -12.61 7.29 10.38
N ALA A 640 -12.42 6.03 10.80
CA ALA A 640 -11.97 4.96 9.92
C ALA A 640 -12.98 4.67 8.80
N ASP A 641 -14.28 4.63 9.13
CA ASP A 641 -15.35 4.43 8.15
C ASP A 641 -15.45 5.61 7.17
N ARG A 642 -15.28 6.86 7.65
CA ARG A 642 -15.24 8.06 6.79
C ARG A 642 -14.03 8.03 5.84
N CYS A 643 -12.88 7.60 6.33
CA CYS A 643 -11.66 7.46 5.52
C CYS A 643 -11.86 6.42 4.40
N ARG A 644 -12.41 5.25 4.75
CA ARG A 644 -12.79 4.21 3.78
C ARG A 644 -13.72 4.76 2.70
N ALA A 645 -14.79 5.45 3.09
CA ALA A 645 -15.76 6.02 2.15
C ALA A 645 -15.12 7.06 1.21
N THR A 646 -14.21 7.89 1.72
CA THR A 646 -13.52 8.91 0.91
C THR A 646 -12.58 8.29 -0.12
N LEU A 647 -11.81 7.27 0.27
CA LEU A 647 -10.88 6.61 -0.64
C LEU A 647 -11.63 5.78 -1.70
N GLN A 648 -12.73 5.13 -1.31
CA GLN A 648 -13.61 4.46 -2.28
C GLN A 648 -14.19 5.46 -3.28
N LEU A 649 -14.69 6.61 -2.83
CA LEU A 649 -15.20 7.66 -3.72
C LEU A 649 -14.15 8.13 -4.72
N ILE A 650 -12.88 8.28 -4.30
CA ILE A 650 -11.79 8.70 -5.20
C ILE A 650 -11.51 7.61 -6.25
N ILE A 651 -11.52 6.33 -5.87
CA ILE A 651 -11.34 5.20 -6.79
C ILE A 651 -12.50 5.13 -7.80
N ASP A 652 -13.73 5.26 -7.31
CA ASP A 652 -14.94 5.23 -8.14
C ASP A 652 -14.91 6.40 -9.13
N ASN A 653 -14.60 7.61 -8.67
CA ASN A 653 -14.46 8.79 -9.53
C ASN A 653 -13.35 8.63 -10.57
N ALA A 654 -12.20 8.05 -10.21
CA ALA A 654 -11.11 7.80 -11.14
C ALA A 654 -11.52 6.78 -12.23
N THR A 655 -12.13 5.68 -11.81
CA THR A 655 -12.64 4.63 -12.72
C THR A 655 -13.70 5.19 -13.67
N GLU A 656 -14.61 6.01 -13.13
CA GLU A 656 -15.67 6.69 -13.87
C GLU A 656 -15.12 7.70 -14.88
N THR A 657 -14.09 8.46 -14.50
CA THR A 657 -13.43 9.42 -15.39
C THR A 657 -12.82 8.72 -16.61
N VAL A 658 -12.15 7.58 -16.41
CA VAL A 658 -11.60 6.77 -17.51
C VAL A 658 -12.72 6.10 -18.32
N ARG A 659 -13.82 5.68 -17.68
CA ARG A 659 -15.01 5.17 -18.37
C ARG A 659 -15.63 6.21 -19.30
N ASN A 660 -15.71 7.47 -18.86
CA ASN A 660 -16.22 8.56 -19.69
C ASN A 660 -15.32 8.84 -20.88
N LYS A 661 -13.99 8.67 -20.74
CA LYS A 661 -13.07 8.70 -21.89
C LYS A 661 -13.33 7.59 -22.90
N ILE A 662 -13.67 6.38 -22.46
CA ILE A 662 -14.07 5.30 -23.39
C ILE A 662 -15.33 5.73 -24.16
N ILE A 663 -16.34 6.27 -23.49
CA ILE A 663 -17.57 6.75 -24.13
C ILE A 663 -17.27 7.86 -25.15
N GLU A 664 -16.44 8.85 -24.79
CA GLU A 664 -16.01 9.92 -25.70
C GLU A 664 -15.38 9.35 -26.98
N LEU A 665 -14.53 8.33 -26.88
CA LEU A 665 -13.92 7.67 -28.04
C LEU A 665 -14.95 6.88 -28.88
N LEU A 666 -15.92 6.21 -28.24
CA LEU A 666 -17.02 5.53 -28.94
C LEU A 666 -17.88 6.51 -29.73
N GLU A 667 -18.19 7.67 -29.14
CA GLU A 667 -18.88 8.78 -29.81
C GLU A 667 -18.09 9.33 -30.99
N VAL A 668 -16.75 9.48 -30.86
CA VAL A 668 -15.88 9.90 -31.97
C VAL A 668 -15.93 8.90 -33.12
N VAL A 669 -15.83 7.60 -32.85
CA VAL A 669 -15.92 6.55 -33.89
C VAL A 669 -17.28 6.61 -34.59
N ALA A 670 -18.36 6.67 -33.83
CA ALA A 670 -19.71 6.68 -34.38
C ALA A 670 -20.01 7.99 -35.16
N SER A 671 -19.54 9.14 -34.67
CA SER A 671 -19.67 10.44 -35.34
C SER A 671 -18.93 10.48 -36.69
N LYS A 672 -17.78 9.79 -36.79
CA LYS A 672 -17.06 9.64 -38.08
C LYS A 672 -17.82 8.79 -39.10
N MET A 673 -18.77 7.96 -38.68
CA MET A 673 -19.65 7.20 -39.58
C MET A 673 -20.80 8.06 -40.13
N THR A 674 -21.18 9.14 -39.44
CA THR A 674 -22.31 10.02 -39.79
C THR A 674 -22.33 10.50 -41.25
N PRO A 675 -21.21 10.97 -41.85
CA PRO A 675 -21.23 11.46 -43.24
C PRO A 675 -21.62 10.36 -44.25
N ALA A 676 -21.14 9.13 -44.05
CA ALA A 676 -21.47 8.00 -44.91
C ALA A 676 -22.92 7.57 -44.71
N ILE A 677 -23.37 7.50 -43.45
CA ILE A 677 -24.75 7.20 -43.07
C ILE A 677 -25.72 8.20 -43.70
N ASN A 678 -25.48 9.51 -43.53
CA ASN A 678 -26.33 10.57 -44.08
C ASN A 678 -26.40 10.49 -45.61
N ARG A 679 -25.26 10.27 -46.28
CA ARG A 679 -25.22 10.08 -47.73
C ARG A 679 -26.10 8.91 -48.18
N TYR A 680 -25.95 7.74 -47.56
CA TYR A 680 -26.73 6.55 -47.95
C TYR A 680 -28.22 6.67 -47.60
N LEU A 681 -28.56 7.31 -46.48
CA LEU A 681 -29.96 7.60 -46.13
C LEU A 681 -30.60 8.55 -47.15
N MET A 682 -29.89 9.59 -47.59
CA MET A 682 -30.36 10.52 -48.61
C MET A 682 -30.52 9.84 -49.98
N GLU A 683 -29.56 9.01 -50.42
CA GLU A 683 -29.65 8.21 -51.65
C GLU A 683 -30.82 7.21 -51.61
N GLY A 684 -31.02 6.55 -50.47
CA GLY A 684 -32.12 5.60 -50.24
C GLY A 684 -33.50 6.27 -50.27
N ALA A 685 -33.59 7.52 -49.81
CA ALA A 685 -34.82 8.28 -49.83
C ALA A 685 -35.24 8.75 -51.24
N GLU A 686 -34.28 8.98 -52.15
CA GLU A 686 -34.53 9.56 -53.48
C GLU A 686 -34.93 8.56 -54.59
N LEU A 687 -34.56 7.27 -54.52
CA LEU A 687 -34.48 6.41 -55.74
C LEU A 687 -35.23 5.04 -55.73
N ILE A 688 -36.28 4.82 -54.93
CA ILE A 688 -36.81 3.45 -54.75
C ILE A 688 -37.52 2.84 -55.99
N ASP A 689 -38.00 3.62 -56.96
CA ASP A 689 -38.75 3.08 -58.12
C ASP A 689 -37.88 2.52 -59.28
N THR A 690 -36.55 2.54 -59.15
CA THR A 690 -35.65 1.92 -60.15
C THR A 690 -34.50 1.17 -59.45
N THR A 691 -34.68 -0.13 -59.17
CA THR A 691 -33.60 -1.08 -58.83
C THR A 691 -32.50 -0.53 -57.89
N SER A 692 -32.86 0.15 -56.80
CA SER A 692 -31.89 0.93 -56.01
C SER A 692 -31.21 0.10 -54.92
N ASN A 693 -29.94 -0.23 -55.15
CA ASN A 693 -28.97 -0.86 -54.23
C ASN A 693 -28.57 0.04 -53.02
N ALA A 694 -29.16 1.23 -52.85
CA ALA A 694 -28.70 2.21 -51.85
C ALA A 694 -28.96 1.78 -50.39
N MET A 695 -30.10 1.15 -50.13
CA MET A 695 -30.42 0.59 -48.81
C MET A 695 -29.54 -0.60 -48.47
N ASP A 696 -29.30 -1.50 -49.42
CA ASP A 696 -28.40 -2.63 -49.25
C ASP A 696 -26.96 -2.15 -49.02
N ARG A 697 -26.54 -1.03 -49.61
CA ARG A 697 -25.25 -0.39 -49.34
C ARG A 697 -25.15 0.17 -47.91
N LEU A 698 -26.21 0.79 -47.38
CA LEU A 698 -26.23 1.24 -45.98
C LEU A 698 -26.11 0.06 -45.03
N LEU A 699 -26.93 -0.98 -45.23
CA LEU A 699 -26.92 -2.17 -44.39
C LEU A 699 -25.57 -2.88 -44.47
N HIS A 700 -24.99 -3.03 -45.67
CA HIS A 700 -23.68 -3.65 -45.83
C HIS A 700 -22.56 -2.81 -45.19
N TYR A 701 -22.64 -1.48 -45.29
CA TYR A 701 -21.71 -0.58 -44.61
C TYR A 701 -21.80 -0.72 -43.08
N LEU A 702 -23.01 -0.71 -42.52
CA LEU A 702 -23.22 -0.90 -41.08
C LEU A 702 -22.76 -2.30 -40.64
N ASP A 703 -23.15 -3.34 -41.36
CA ASP A 703 -22.80 -4.74 -41.08
C ASP A 703 -21.28 -4.95 -41.08
N SER A 704 -20.57 -4.42 -42.08
CA SER A 704 -19.10 -4.52 -42.15
C SER A 704 -18.42 -3.82 -40.96
N ASN A 705 -18.86 -2.62 -40.60
CA ASN A 705 -18.27 -1.88 -39.46
C ASN A 705 -18.63 -2.53 -38.12
N LEU A 706 -19.88 -2.97 -37.95
CA LEU A 706 -20.33 -3.65 -36.74
C LEU A 706 -19.67 -5.02 -36.57
N THR A 707 -19.38 -5.73 -37.66
CA THR A 707 -18.60 -6.98 -37.60
C THR A 707 -17.19 -6.71 -37.09
N THR A 708 -16.50 -5.69 -37.63
CA THR A 708 -15.17 -5.31 -37.12
C THR A 708 -15.20 -4.93 -35.64
N LEU A 709 -16.20 -4.15 -35.21
CA LEU A 709 -16.40 -3.76 -33.81
C LEU A 709 -16.68 -4.99 -32.94
N HIS A 710 -17.58 -5.87 -33.35
CA HIS A 710 -17.94 -7.10 -32.62
C HIS A 710 -16.75 -8.04 -32.45
N ASP A 711 -15.96 -8.23 -33.50
CA ASP A 711 -14.87 -9.22 -33.48
C ASP A 711 -13.66 -8.74 -32.67
N ASN A 712 -13.51 -7.42 -32.48
CA ASN A 712 -12.31 -6.83 -31.88
C ASN A 712 -12.55 -6.00 -30.60
N LEU A 713 -13.79 -5.62 -30.25
CA LEU A 713 -14.10 -4.97 -28.97
C LEU A 713 -14.56 -5.98 -27.92
N ASN A 714 -14.33 -5.63 -26.66
CA ASN A 714 -14.96 -6.32 -25.53
C ASN A 714 -16.50 -6.21 -25.60
N GLU A 715 -17.21 -7.24 -25.12
CA GLU A 715 -18.68 -7.35 -25.14
C GLU A 715 -19.38 -6.09 -24.59
N ASP A 716 -19.00 -5.64 -23.39
CA ASP A 716 -19.50 -4.41 -22.76
C ASP A 716 -19.35 -3.16 -23.66
N ASN A 717 -18.22 -3.03 -24.34
CA ASN A 717 -17.95 -1.86 -25.18
C ASN A 717 -18.65 -1.97 -26.54
N PHE A 718 -18.85 -3.19 -27.04
CA PHE A 718 -19.66 -3.45 -28.22
C PHE A 718 -21.14 -3.10 -27.98
N GLU A 719 -21.72 -3.49 -26.85
CA GLU A 719 -23.09 -3.10 -26.50
C GLU A 719 -23.23 -1.57 -26.40
N ARG A 720 -22.25 -0.90 -25.78
CA ARG A 720 -22.22 0.57 -25.68
C ARG A 720 -22.12 1.24 -27.05
N VAL A 721 -21.20 0.79 -27.92
CA VAL A 721 -21.04 1.40 -29.25
C VAL A 721 -22.28 1.18 -30.12
N LEU A 722 -22.96 0.04 -29.96
CA LEU A 722 -24.20 -0.24 -30.67
C LEU A 722 -25.29 0.79 -30.32
N LEU A 723 -25.44 1.12 -29.04
CA LEU A 723 -26.36 2.16 -28.58
C LEU A 723 -25.98 3.56 -29.08
N VAL A 724 -24.69 3.91 -29.02
CA VAL A 724 -24.19 5.20 -29.51
C VAL A 724 -24.40 5.35 -31.03
N ILE A 725 -24.11 4.31 -31.81
CA ILE A 725 -24.35 4.28 -33.26
C ILE A 725 -25.85 4.43 -33.54
N TRP A 726 -26.72 3.76 -32.77
CA TRP A 726 -28.17 3.88 -32.91
C TRP A 726 -28.68 5.30 -32.59
N GLU A 727 -28.14 5.93 -31.56
CA GLU A 727 -28.46 7.30 -31.19
C GLU A 727 -28.10 8.28 -32.32
N ILE A 728 -26.86 8.21 -32.82
CA ILE A 728 -26.39 9.04 -33.94
C ILE A 728 -27.21 8.78 -35.22
N LEU A 729 -27.55 7.51 -35.51
CA LEU A 729 -28.43 7.16 -36.62
C LEU A 729 -29.79 7.84 -36.48
N SER A 730 -30.39 7.79 -35.29
CA SER A 730 -31.69 8.38 -35.00
C SER A 730 -31.66 9.90 -35.12
N GLU A 731 -30.62 10.56 -34.58
CA GLU A 731 -30.41 12.01 -34.71
C GLU A 731 -30.20 12.43 -36.16
N THR A 732 -29.33 11.73 -36.89
CA THR A 732 -29.07 11.99 -38.31
C THR A 732 -30.35 11.85 -39.13
N LEU A 733 -31.19 10.87 -38.81
CA LEU A 733 -32.46 10.64 -39.49
C LEU A 733 -33.49 11.72 -39.14
N TYR A 734 -33.53 12.19 -37.89
CA TYR A 734 -34.35 13.33 -37.48
C TYR A 734 -33.92 14.64 -38.16
N GLU A 735 -32.63 14.94 -38.19
CA GLU A 735 -32.07 16.08 -38.91
C GLU A 735 -32.39 16.00 -40.41
N LEU A 736 -32.17 14.83 -41.02
CA LEU A 736 -32.48 14.60 -42.43
C LEU A 736 -33.96 14.84 -42.72
N VAL A 737 -34.87 14.40 -41.84
CA VAL A 737 -36.31 14.67 -41.98
C VAL A 737 -36.58 16.16 -41.91
N ASN A 738 -36.10 16.87 -40.87
CA ASN A 738 -36.35 18.30 -40.69
C ASN A 738 -35.76 19.18 -41.81
N ASP A 739 -34.52 18.93 -42.19
CA ASP A 739 -33.86 19.63 -43.29
C ASP A 739 -34.64 19.49 -44.60
N ASN A 740 -35.20 18.31 -44.85
CA ASN A 740 -35.94 18.04 -46.07
C ASN A 740 -37.41 18.52 -46.00
N LEU A 741 -37.96 18.68 -44.78
CA LEU A 741 -39.24 19.37 -44.56
C LEU A 741 -39.14 20.82 -45.03
N GLU A 742 -38.05 21.52 -44.69
CA GLU A 742 -37.79 22.87 -45.18
C GLU A 742 -37.57 22.92 -46.70
N LYS A 743 -36.87 21.92 -47.25
CA LYS A 743 -36.59 21.78 -48.70
C LYS A 743 -37.81 21.30 -49.51
N ARG A 744 -38.95 21.00 -48.85
CA ARG A 744 -40.24 20.64 -49.48
C ARG A 744 -40.15 19.44 -50.43
N ARG A 745 -39.48 18.38 -49.99
CA ARG A 745 -39.39 17.11 -50.74
C ARG A 745 -40.79 16.44 -50.93
N PRO A 746 -40.97 15.62 -51.98
CA PRO A 746 -42.26 14.97 -52.27
C PRO A 746 -42.65 13.91 -51.21
N PRO A 747 -43.93 13.52 -51.10
CA PRO A 747 -44.38 12.50 -50.14
C PRO A 747 -43.66 11.15 -50.28
N SER A 748 -43.30 10.75 -51.51
CA SER A 748 -42.54 9.53 -51.79
C SER A 748 -41.20 9.49 -51.06
N PHE A 749 -40.52 10.63 -50.89
CA PHE A 749 -39.27 10.73 -50.14
C PHE A 749 -39.44 10.33 -48.67
N TYR A 750 -40.48 10.83 -48.00
CA TYR A 750 -40.77 10.51 -46.59
C TYR A 750 -41.30 9.09 -46.41
N SER A 751 -42.09 8.60 -47.36
CA SER A 751 -42.54 7.20 -47.37
C SER A 751 -41.36 6.22 -47.51
N ASN A 752 -40.40 6.56 -48.37
CA ASN A 752 -39.16 5.80 -48.52
C ASN A 752 -38.33 5.80 -47.23
N LEU A 753 -38.12 6.96 -46.60
CA LEU A 753 -37.45 7.08 -45.30
C LEU A 753 -38.16 6.31 -44.19
N HIS A 754 -39.49 6.29 -44.18
CA HIS A 754 -40.26 5.50 -43.21
C HIS A 754 -39.96 4.01 -43.35
N ARG A 755 -39.91 3.49 -44.58
CA ARG A 755 -39.54 2.09 -44.84
C ARG A 755 -38.09 1.79 -44.44
N THR A 756 -37.19 2.73 -44.71
CA THR A 756 -35.78 2.68 -44.27
C THR A 756 -35.66 2.56 -42.76
N LEU A 757 -36.39 3.39 -42.00
CA LEU A 757 -36.41 3.38 -40.54
C LEU A 757 -36.83 2.01 -39.98
N HIS A 758 -37.93 1.43 -40.47
CA HIS A 758 -38.40 0.10 -40.04
C HIS A 758 -37.40 -1.02 -40.35
N THR A 759 -36.66 -0.88 -41.44
CA THR A 759 -35.59 -1.84 -41.79
C THR A 759 -34.41 -1.72 -40.82
N LEU A 760 -34.03 -0.50 -40.44
CA LEU A 760 -32.96 -0.24 -39.46
C LEU A 760 -33.33 -0.71 -38.05
N ILE A 761 -34.57 -0.45 -37.60
CA ILE A 761 -35.07 -0.96 -36.29
C ILE A 761 -34.92 -2.49 -36.24
N ARG A 762 -35.31 -3.18 -37.33
CA ARG A 762 -35.18 -4.64 -37.42
C ARG A 762 -33.73 -5.11 -37.46
N PHE A 763 -32.84 -4.36 -38.12
CA PHE A 763 -31.42 -4.68 -38.25
C PHE A 763 -30.70 -4.63 -36.90
N PHE A 764 -30.93 -3.59 -36.09
CA PHE A 764 -30.35 -3.49 -34.75
C PHE A 764 -31.04 -4.38 -33.71
N ASN A 765 -32.17 -5.02 -34.07
CA ASN A 765 -32.95 -5.93 -33.23
C ASN A 765 -33.25 -5.37 -31.82
N LEU A 766 -33.35 -4.05 -31.70
CA LEU A 766 -33.62 -3.36 -30.45
C LEU A 766 -35.08 -3.62 -30.07
N GLY A 767 -35.30 -4.17 -28.88
CA GLY A 767 -36.64 -4.26 -28.31
C GLY A 767 -37.26 -2.86 -28.18
N ALA A 768 -38.57 -2.75 -28.38
CA ALA A 768 -39.28 -1.46 -28.31
C ALA A 768 -39.10 -0.71 -26.98
N ASP A 769 -38.69 -1.42 -25.91
CA ASP A 769 -38.56 -0.88 -24.55
C ASP A 769 -37.13 -0.46 -24.14
N GLU A 770 -36.08 -0.76 -24.93
CA GLU A 770 -34.67 -0.56 -24.51
C GLU A 770 -33.93 0.60 -25.22
N THR A 771 -34.59 1.33 -26.11
CA THR A 771 -33.94 2.44 -26.83
C THR A 771 -33.90 3.71 -25.98
N ALA A 772 -32.73 4.35 -25.86
CA ALA A 772 -32.56 5.61 -25.13
C ALA A 772 -33.40 6.78 -25.70
N ASN A 773 -33.93 6.63 -26.92
CA ASN A 773 -34.58 7.68 -27.69
C ASN A 773 -35.96 7.30 -28.25
N VAL A 774 -36.76 6.52 -27.50
CA VAL A 774 -38.16 6.18 -27.87
C VAL A 774 -38.94 7.44 -28.29
N GLN A 775 -38.78 8.56 -27.56
CA GLN A 775 -39.49 9.81 -27.88
C GLN A 775 -39.04 10.45 -29.20
N VAL A 776 -37.75 10.36 -29.54
CA VAL A 776 -37.23 10.87 -30.82
C VAL A 776 -37.71 9.97 -31.95
N LEU A 777 -37.67 8.65 -31.75
CA LEU A 777 -38.16 7.67 -32.70
C LEU A 777 -39.66 7.83 -32.97
N GLU A 778 -40.49 8.01 -31.94
CA GLU A 778 -41.93 8.29 -32.06
C GLU A 778 -42.19 9.58 -32.85
N LYS A 779 -41.39 10.64 -32.59
CA LYS A 779 -41.49 11.91 -33.34
C LYS A 779 -41.11 11.73 -34.80
N ILE A 780 -39.99 11.05 -35.10
CA ILE A 780 -39.56 10.73 -36.45
C ILE A 780 -40.66 9.93 -37.15
N GLU A 781 -41.20 8.90 -36.50
CA GLU A 781 -42.23 8.03 -37.05
C GLU A 781 -43.52 8.81 -37.35
N HIS A 782 -43.96 9.67 -36.44
CA HIS A 782 -45.12 10.56 -36.67
C HIS A 782 -44.89 11.51 -37.84
N LEU A 783 -43.74 12.18 -37.90
CA LEU A 783 -43.39 13.11 -38.99
C LEU A 783 -43.31 12.40 -40.34
N LEU A 784 -42.62 11.25 -40.41
CA LEU A 784 -42.48 10.47 -41.63
C LEU A 784 -43.83 9.93 -42.11
N LYS A 785 -44.68 9.42 -41.20
CA LYS A 785 -46.05 8.98 -41.54
C LYS A 785 -46.87 10.15 -42.08
N LEU A 786 -46.90 11.27 -41.35
CA LEU A 786 -47.70 12.43 -41.74
C LEU A 786 -47.27 12.99 -43.10
N HIS A 787 -45.97 13.23 -43.29
CA HIS A 787 -45.47 13.84 -44.53
C HIS A 787 -45.39 12.85 -45.70
N GLY A 788 -45.43 11.54 -45.43
CA GLY A 788 -45.52 10.46 -46.42
C GLY A 788 -46.93 10.23 -47.00
N LEU A 789 -48.00 10.72 -46.35
CA LEU A 789 -49.39 10.57 -46.84
C LEU A 789 -49.61 11.31 -48.17
N GLU A 790 -50.51 10.83 -49.02
CA GLU A 790 -50.93 11.59 -50.20
C GLU A 790 -51.78 12.82 -49.83
N THR A 791 -51.90 13.79 -50.74
CA THR A 791 -52.59 15.06 -50.45
C THR A 791 -54.07 14.84 -50.16
N ALA A 792 -54.69 13.90 -50.87
CA ALA A 792 -56.03 13.38 -50.62
C ALA A 792 -56.26 12.97 -49.16
N GLU A 793 -55.31 12.19 -48.67
CA GLU A 793 -55.39 11.48 -47.41
C GLU A 793 -55.11 12.43 -46.25
N LEU A 794 -54.21 13.41 -46.43
CA LEU A 794 -54.05 14.53 -45.51
C LEU A 794 -55.33 15.37 -45.38
N ILE A 795 -55.97 15.73 -46.50
CA ILE A 795 -57.21 16.51 -46.48
C ILE A 795 -58.32 15.72 -45.77
N HIS A 796 -58.39 14.40 -46.01
CA HIS A 796 -59.33 13.53 -45.33
C HIS A 796 -59.05 13.45 -43.83
N ARG A 797 -57.80 13.22 -43.43
CA ARG A 797 -57.36 13.17 -42.03
C ARG A 797 -57.66 14.47 -41.28
N TYR A 798 -57.43 15.62 -41.90
CA TYR A 798 -57.85 16.92 -41.34
C TYR A 798 -59.36 16.96 -41.05
N SER A 799 -60.16 16.42 -41.96
CA SER A 799 -61.62 16.45 -41.82
C SER A 799 -62.13 15.47 -40.75
N VAL A 800 -61.42 14.35 -40.55
CA VAL A 800 -61.63 13.42 -39.44
C VAL A 800 -61.24 14.06 -38.10
N GLU A 801 -60.10 14.78 -38.02
CA GLU A 801 -59.72 15.57 -36.83
C GLU A 801 -60.81 16.58 -36.47
N ARG A 802 -61.38 17.27 -37.47
CA ARG A 802 -62.47 18.24 -37.29
C ARG A 802 -63.79 17.61 -36.84
N LEU A 803 -64.10 16.39 -37.30
CA LEU A 803 -65.23 15.61 -36.78
C LEU A 803 -65.02 15.28 -35.30
N GLN A 804 -63.82 14.88 -34.90
CA GLN A 804 -63.52 14.57 -33.50
C GLN A 804 -63.57 15.82 -32.61
N GLU A 805 -63.03 16.95 -33.09
CA GLU A 805 -63.16 18.25 -32.42
C GLU A 805 -64.64 18.60 -32.23
N GLN A 806 -65.49 18.41 -33.24
CA GLN A 806 -66.93 18.66 -33.13
C GLN A 806 -67.59 17.80 -32.05
N LYS A 807 -67.22 16.51 -31.95
CA LYS A 807 -67.76 15.59 -30.94
C LYS A 807 -67.39 16.03 -29.52
N ASN A 808 -66.16 16.52 -29.34
CA ASN A 808 -65.62 16.95 -28.05
C ASN A 808 -66.15 18.33 -27.57
N LEU A 809 -66.86 19.10 -28.41
CA LEU A 809 -67.45 20.37 -27.99
C LEU A 809 -68.61 20.12 -27.02
N ASP A 810 -68.61 20.69 -25.82
CA ASP A 810 -69.77 20.62 -24.91
C ASP A 810 -70.97 21.38 -25.51
N GLU A 811 -70.75 22.65 -25.90
CA GLU A 811 -71.72 23.52 -26.57
C GLU A 811 -71.12 24.19 -27.82
N SER A 812 -71.97 24.50 -28.81
CA SER A 812 -71.53 25.22 -30.01
C SER A 812 -71.75 26.74 -29.88
N MET A 813 -70.69 27.52 -30.13
CA MET A 813 -70.75 28.98 -30.24
C MET A 813 -71.32 29.51 -31.56
N TYR A 814 -71.55 28.63 -32.54
CA TYR A 814 -72.01 29.00 -33.89
C TYR A 814 -73.40 28.44 -34.24
N GLY A 815 -74.01 27.71 -33.29
CA GLY A 815 -75.33 27.13 -33.42
C GLY A 815 -75.31 25.62 -33.61
N GLN A 816 -76.48 25.05 -33.88
CA GLN A 816 -76.61 23.61 -34.13
C GLN A 816 -77.45 23.39 -35.38
N LEU A 817 -77.05 22.41 -36.18
CA LEU A 817 -77.79 21.95 -37.35
C LEU A 817 -78.49 20.63 -37.00
N THR A 818 -79.79 20.57 -37.21
CA THR A 818 -80.57 19.34 -37.00
C THR A 818 -80.80 18.66 -38.34
N VAL A 819 -80.40 17.40 -38.44
CA VAL A 819 -80.55 16.58 -39.64
C VAL A 819 -81.13 15.21 -39.30
N ARG A 820 -81.66 14.53 -40.30
CA ARG A 820 -81.88 13.08 -40.29
C ARG A 820 -81.15 12.49 -41.47
N ALA A 821 -80.54 11.34 -41.30
CA ALA A 821 -79.85 10.64 -42.37
C ALA A 821 -80.16 9.14 -42.30
N GLN A 822 -80.28 8.49 -43.45
CA GLN A 822 -80.38 7.04 -43.56
C GLN A 822 -79.77 6.55 -44.87
N PHE A 823 -79.26 5.32 -44.84
CA PHE A 823 -78.96 4.57 -46.05
C PHE A 823 -80.17 3.72 -46.44
N VAL A 824 -80.64 3.87 -47.68
CA VAL A 824 -81.62 2.95 -48.30
C VAL A 824 -80.96 2.39 -49.55
N ASP A 825 -80.69 1.09 -49.55
CA ASP A 825 -79.84 0.43 -50.55
C ASP A 825 -78.50 1.18 -50.69
N ASN A 826 -78.09 1.55 -51.90
CA ASN A 826 -76.90 2.36 -52.13
C ASN A 826 -77.18 3.87 -52.18
N SER A 827 -78.32 4.34 -51.67
CA SER A 827 -78.66 5.77 -51.65
C SER A 827 -78.58 6.37 -50.25
N LEU A 828 -77.83 7.46 -50.10
CA LEU A 828 -77.77 8.27 -48.89
C LEU A 828 -78.91 9.29 -48.91
N ASN A 829 -79.88 9.12 -48.03
CA ASN A 829 -80.99 10.05 -47.86
C ASN A 829 -80.72 10.97 -46.67
N ILE A 830 -80.75 12.29 -46.90
CA ILE A 830 -80.50 13.31 -45.87
C ILE A 830 -81.66 14.29 -45.85
N GLN A 831 -82.28 14.48 -44.69
CA GLN A 831 -83.23 15.56 -44.42
C GLN A 831 -82.55 16.63 -43.58
N VAL A 832 -82.42 17.84 -44.11
CA VAL A 832 -81.94 19.01 -43.35
C VAL A 832 -83.16 19.71 -42.77
N LEU A 833 -83.34 19.64 -41.45
CA LEU A 833 -84.55 20.14 -40.78
C LEU A 833 -84.45 21.63 -40.49
N ASN A 834 -83.56 22.02 -39.58
CA ASN A 834 -83.37 23.41 -39.19
C ASN A 834 -81.95 23.67 -38.70
N ALA A 835 -81.59 24.94 -38.57
CA ALA A 835 -80.46 25.36 -37.75
C ALA A 835 -80.95 26.29 -36.62
N ARG A 836 -80.34 26.19 -35.45
CA ARG A 836 -80.68 26.98 -34.25
C ARG A 836 -79.47 27.70 -33.69
N ASN A 837 -79.69 28.85 -33.06
CA ASN A 837 -78.64 29.68 -32.44
C ASN A 837 -77.52 30.06 -33.42
N LEU A 838 -77.85 30.30 -34.70
CA LEU A 838 -76.86 30.76 -35.67
C LEU A 838 -76.33 32.13 -35.26
N ARG A 839 -75.00 32.31 -35.37
CA ARG A 839 -74.35 33.58 -35.06
C ARG A 839 -74.23 34.45 -36.31
N PRO A 840 -74.67 35.72 -36.27
CA PRO A 840 -74.52 36.65 -37.38
C PRO A 840 -73.08 37.12 -37.57
N MET A 841 -72.67 37.25 -38.84
CA MET A 841 -71.33 37.61 -39.30
C MET A 841 -71.23 39.13 -39.55
N ASP A 842 -70.84 39.92 -38.53
CA ASP A 842 -70.74 41.38 -38.67
C ASP A 842 -69.35 41.85 -39.14
N THR A 843 -69.31 42.49 -40.31
CA THR A 843 -68.35 43.56 -40.62
C THR A 843 -69.10 44.79 -41.08
N ASN A 844 -69.60 45.59 -40.13
CA ASN A 844 -69.89 47.02 -40.34
C ASN A 844 -68.95 47.91 -39.51
N GLY A 845 -67.70 47.47 -39.37
CA GLY A 845 -66.65 48.22 -38.67
C GLY A 845 -65.89 49.25 -39.53
N ASP A 846 -66.08 49.29 -40.85
CA ASP A 846 -65.25 50.11 -41.75
C ASP A 846 -65.99 51.26 -42.48
N PHE A 847 -67.26 51.51 -42.13
CA PHE A 847 -68.01 52.65 -42.66
C PHE A 847 -68.11 53.85 -41.69
N ILE A 848 -67.61 53.70 -40.46
CA ILE A 848 -67.65 54.76 -39.43
C ILE A 848 -66.60 55.86 -39.70
N GLY A 849 -65.54 55.57 -40.47
CA GLY A 849 -64.55 56.58 -40.88
C GLY A 849 -65.00 57.53 -41.98
N LYS A 850 -66.07 57.22 -42.73
CA LYS A 850 -66.53 58.02 -43.88
C LYS A 850 -67.92 58.67 -43.71
N LEU A 851 -68.59 58.49 -42.57
CA LEU A 851 -69.87 59.16 -42.28
C LEU A 851 -69.75 60.41 -41.39
N SER A 852 -68.59 60.68 -40.79
CA SER A 852 -68.35 61.85 -39.94
C SER A 852 -68.38 63.19 -40.70
N THR A 853 -68.21 63.17 -42.01
CA THR A 853 -68.32 64.34 -42.90
C THR A 853 -69.75 64.62 -43.38
N LEU A 854 -70.66 63.64 -43.32
CA LEU A 854 -72.07 63.78 -43.73
C LEU A 854 -73.04 63.99 -42.54
N GLU A 855 -72.63 63.63 -41.32
CA GLU A 855 -73.40 63.87 -40.09
C GLU A 855 -73.44 65.33 -39.62
N ARG A 856 -72.71 66.24 -40.29
CA ARG A 856 -72.71 67.68 -39.95
C ARG A 856 -73.81 68.51 -40.65
N LYS A 857 -74.67 67.89 -41.48
CA LYS A 857 -75.66 68.63 -42.31
C LYS A 857 -77.11 68.13 -42.28
N LEU A 858 -77.55 67.36 -41.27
CA LEU A 858 -78.94 66.92 -41.18
C LEU A 858 -79.62 67.29 -39.84
N HIS A 859 -80.80 67.91 -39.95
CA HIS A 859 -81.62 68.44 -38.86
C HIS A 859 -82.30 67.37 -37.99
N SER A 860 -82.69 67.80 -36.79
CA SER A 860 -83.00 67.02 -35.58
C SER A 860 -84.21 66.07 -35.62
N LYS A 861 -84.99 65.99 -36.70
CA LYS A 861 -86.11 65.02 -36.81
C LYS A 861 -85.74 63.67 -37.45
N SER A 862 -84.51 63.52 -37.94
CA SER A 862 -83.99 62.28 -38.54
C SER A 862 -83.10 61.48 -37.58
N LYS A 863 -82.75 62.05 -36.41
CA LYS A 863 -81.89 61.42 -35.39
C LYS A 863 -82.64 60.45 -34.48
N GLU A 864 -83.97 60.57 -34.37
CA GLU A 864 -84.79 59.70 -33.49
C GLU A 864 -85.38 58.47 -34.21
N ARG A 865 -85.35 58.37 -35.55
CA ARG A 865 -85.75 57.15 -36.27
C ARG A 865 -84.60 56.14 -36.51
N LEU A 866 -83.41 56.43 -35.99
CA LEU A 866 -82.19 55.61 -36.15
C LEU A 866 -81.80 54.84 -34.88
N ARG A 867 -82.62 54.93 -33.82
CA ARG A 867 -82.42 54.27 -32.53
C ARG A 867 -83.62 53.39 -32.15
N GLU A 868 -84.15 52.61 -33.08
CA GLU A 868 -85.03 51.47 -32.79
C GLU A 868 -84.63 50.29 -33.68
N GLY A 869 -84.16 49.19 -33.05
CA GLY A 869 -84.19 47.83 -33.59
C GLY A 869 -83.38 47.48 -34.86
N LYS A 870 -82.05 47.61 -34.87
CA LYS A 870 -81.20 46.85 -35.82
C LYS A 870 -81.00 45.42 -35.30
N THR A 871 -81.94 44.53 -35.61
CA THR A 871 -81.72 43.08 -35.52
C THR A 871 -80.74 42.66 -36.62
N ARG A 872 -79.68 41.94 -36.26
CA ARG A 872 -78.74 41.29 -37.18
C ARG A 872 -79.50 40.23 -37.98
N LYS A 873 -79.57 40.36 -39.32
CA LYS A 873 -80.27 39.45 -40.23
C LYS A 873 -79.24 38.65 -41.05
N CYS A 874 -79.47 37.35 -41.23
CA CYS A 874 -78.67 36.45 -42.09
C CYS A 874 -79.60 35.72 -43.07
N ASP A 875 -79.07 35.34 -44.23
CA ASP A 875 -79.74 34.56 -45.28
C ASP A 875 -79.10 33.14 -45.38
N PRO A 876 -79.26 32.27 -44.38
CA PRO A 876 -78.56 30.98 -44.32
C PRO A 876 -79.07 29.95 -45.34
N TYR A 877 -78.15 29.13 -45.84
CA TYR A 877 -78.41 27.86 -46.53
C TYR A 877 -77.32 26.83 -46.21
N VAL A 878 -77.63 25.54 -46.40
CA VAL A 878 -76.71 24.43 -46.11
C VAL A 878 -76.27 23.78 -47.42
N LYS A 879 -74.98 23.53 -47.58
CA LYS A 879 -74.37 22.77 -48.68
C LYS A 879 -73.82 21.45 -48.14
N ILE A 880 -74.17 20.33 -48.78
CA ILE A 880 -73.80 18.99 -48.32
C ILE A 880 -72.67 18.45 -49.20
N LYS A 881 -71.57 17.97 -48.62
CA LYS A 881 -70.45 17.32 -49.33
C LYS A 881 -70.14 15.98 -48.68
N ILE A 882 -69.44 15.11 -49.40
CA ILE A 882 -68.98 13.80 -48.90
C ILE A 882 -67.48 13.71 -49.11
N LEU A 883 -66.74 13.29 -48.08
CA LEU A 883 -65.29 13.12 -48.10
C LEU A 883 -64.92 11.66 -47.87
N PRO A 884 -63.78 11.16 -48.43
CA PRO A 884 -62.76 11.89 -49.20
C PRO A 884 -63.20 12.29 -50.63
N ASP A 885 -62.90 13.53 -51.04
CA ASP A 885 -63.40 14.14 -52.30
C ASP A 885 -63.11 13.29 -53.55
N GLU A 886 -62.01 12.55 -53.59
CA GLU A 886 -61.59 11.76 -54.76
C GLU A 886 -62.52 10.60 -55.06
N LYS A 887 -63.02 9.91 -54.01
CA LYS A 887 -63.97 8.80 -54.16
C LYS A 887 -65.38 9.30 -54.50
N PHE A 888 -65.70 10.55 -54.16
CA PHE A 888 -67.04 11.14 -54.33
C PHE A 888 -67.08 12.30 -55.33
N ALA A 889 -66.03 12.51 -56.15
CA ALA A 889 -65.91 13.65 -57.07
C ALA A 889 -67.08 13.76 -58.07
N GLN A 890 -67.68 12.63 -58.44
CA GLN A 890 -68.82 12.55 -59.38
C GLN A 890 -70.19 12.72 -58.70
N VAL A 891 -70.23 12.81 -57.37
CA VAL A 891 -71.48 12.95 -56.61
C VAL A 891 -71.95 14.40 -56.66
N LYS A 892 -73.21 14.61 -57.06
CA LYS A 892 -73.80 15.95 -57.12
C LYS A 892 -73.93 16.54 -55.72
N ILE A 893 -73.30 17.69 -55.50
CA ILE A 893 -73.36 18.42 -54.23
C ILE A 893 -74.74 19.07 -54.03
N PRO A 894 -75.58 18.60 -53.08
CA PRO A 894 -76.87 19.20 -52.77
C PRO A 894 -76.72 20.50 -51.97
N LYS A 895 -77.71 21.39 -52.10
CA LYS A 895 -77.85 22.60 -51.28
C LYS A 895 -79.31 22.88 -50.97
N THR A 896 -79.59 23.40 -49.79
CA THR A 896 -80.93 23.87 -49.41
C THR A 896 -81.27 25.18 -50.11
N HIS A 897 -82.55 25.54 -50.09
CA HIS A 897 -83.01 26.89 -50.36
C HIS A 897 -82.49 27.87 -49.30
N VAL A 898 -82.39 29.12 -49.72
CA VAL A 898 -81.89 30.22 -48.88
C VAL A 898 -83.06 30.75 -48.06
N GLN A 899 -82.93 30.70 -46.75
CA GLN A 899 -83.93 31.21 -45.82
C GLN A 899 -83.60 32.66 -45.49
N LYS A 900 -84.50 33.59 -45.80
CA LYS A 900 -84.19 35.04 -45.70
C LYS A 900 -84.36 35.58 -44.29
N GLU A 901 -83.42 36.43 -43.90
CA GLU A 901 -83.45 37.27 -42.70
C GLU A 901 -83.72 36.54 -41.37
N THR A 902 -83.17 35.33 -41.18
CA THR A 902 -83.43 34.49 -40.01
C THR A 902 -82.16 33.87 -39.41
N LEU A 903 -82.13 33.79 -38.06
CA LEU A 903 -81.11 33.05 -37.30
C LEU A 903 -81.58 31.65 -36.87
N PHE A 904 -82.84 31.32 -37.19
CA PHE A 904 -83.47 30.03 -36.92
C PHE A 904 -84.09 29.48 -38.21
N PRO A 905 -83.29 29.23 -39.26
CA PRO A 905 -83.83 28.75 -40.52
C PRO A 905 -84.47 27.37 -40.37
N LEU A 906 -85.70 27.24 -40.85
CA LEU A 906 -86.36 25.97 -41.10
C LEU A 906 -86.20 25.67 -42.59
N PHE A 907 -85.45 24.61 -42.90
CA PHE A 907 -85.23 24.17 -44.27
C PHE A 907 -86.26 23.11 -44.65
N ASP A 908 -86.34 22.06 -43.86
CA ASP A 908 -87.15 20.86 -44.08
C ASP A 908 -87.03 20.28 -45.51
N GLU A 909 -85.79 20.15 -45.98
CA GLU A 909 -85.48 19.70 -47.33
C GLU A 909 -84.85 18.31 -47.33
N LYS A 910 -85.32 17.44 -48.21
CA LYS A 910 -84.83 16.07 -48.38
C LYS A 910 -83.96 15.96 -49.63
N PHE A 911 -82.81 15.30 -49.49
CA PHE A 911 -81.87 15.02 -50.56
C PHE A 911 -81.64 13.52 -50.63
N ASN A 912 -81.76 12.95 -51.82
CA ASN A 912 -81.36 11.58 -52.12
C ASN A 912 -80.07 11.64 -52.95
N ILE A 913 -79.02 10.99 -52.45
CA ILE A 913 -77.70 10.97 -53.06
C ILE A 913 -77.37 9.51 -53.42
N PRO A 914 -77.42 9.13 -54.71
CA PRO A 914 -77.07 7.77 -55.11
C PRO A 914 -75.55 7.56 -55.02
N LEU A 915 -75.15 6.46 -54.40
CA LEU A 915 -73.75 6.02 -54.25
C LEU A 915 -73.56 4.66 -54.95
N THR A 916 -72.33 4.32 -55.30
CA THR A 916 -71.94 2.95 -55.67
C THR A 916 -71.67 2.10 -54.41
N ALA A 917 -71.63 0.77 -54.56
CA ALA A 917 -71.29 -0.12 -53.44
C ALA A 917 -69.89 0.18 -52.85
N GLU A 918 -68.91 0.53 -53.69
CA GLU A 918 -67.56 0.91 -53.27
C GLU A 918 -67.54 2.27 -52.53
N GLN A 919 -68.29 3.25 -53.02
CA GLN A 919 -68.47 4.54 -52.35
C GLN A 919 -69.16 4.38 -50.98
N ARG A 920 -70.15 3.51 -50.91
CA ARG A 920 -70.85 3.19 -49.66
C ARG A 920 -69.94 2.49 -48.65
N GLY A 921 -69.10 1.56 -49.11
CA GLY A 921 -68.15 0.83 -48.28
C GLY A 921 -66.85 1.58 -47.98
N THR A 922 -66.78 2.89 -48.25
CA THR A 922 -65.59 3.68 -47.94
C THR A 922 -65.47 3.88 -46.43
N GLU A 923 -64.44 3.27 -45.84
CA GLU A 923 -64.06 3.44 -44.44
C GLU A 923 -63.78 4.91 -44.11
N ASP A 924 -64.20 5.36 -42.93
CA ASP A 924 -64.10 6.74 -42.44
C ASP A 924 -64.74 7.82 -43.32
N ALA A 925 -65.60 7.47 -44.29
CA ALA A 925 -66.33 8.46 -45.07
C ALA A 925 -67.20 9.36 -44.18
N ILE A 926 -67.21 10.66 -44.47
CA ILE A 926 -67.94 11.66 -43.68
C ILE A 926 -68.78 12.57 -44.58
N VAL A 927 -69.96 12.94 -44.08
CA VAL A 927 -70.82 13.98 -44.66
C VAL A 927 -70.48 15.32 -44.01
N VAL A 928 -70.16 16.31 -44.84
CA VAL A 928 -69.85 17.69 -44.41
C VAL A 928 -71.00 18.61 -44.78
N PHE A 929 -71.57 19.27 -43.76
CA PHE A 929 -72.60 20.29 -43.88
C PHE A 929 -71.97 21.68 -43.75
N GLU A 930 -71.82 22.41 -44.84
CA GLU A 930 -71.36 23.81 -44.81
C GLU A 930 -72.57 24.77 -44.73
N VAL A 931 -72.75 25.45 -43.61
CA VAL A 931 -73.73 26.52 -43.44
C VAL A 931 -73.13 27.84 -43.96
N LYS A 932 -73.85 28.49 -44.88
CA LYS A 932 -73.39 29.71 -45.55
C LYS A 932 -74.46 30.78 -45.55
N ASP A 933 -74.03 32.03 -45.50
CA ASP A 933 -74.87 33.22 -45.62
C ASP A 933 -74.80 33.75 -47.05
N LYS A 934 -75.95 34.06 -47.66
CA LYS A 934 -76.03 34.56 -49.03
C LYS A 934 -76.33 36.06 -49.05
N ASP A 935 -75.30 36.89 -49.12
CA ASP A 935 -75.43 38.33 -49.35
C ASP A 935 -75.67 38.66 -50.84
N PHE A 936 -76.18 39.88 -51.11
CA PHE A 936 -76.54 40.41 -52.44
C PHE A 936 -75.46 40.22 -53.53
N LEU A 937 -74.17 40.16 -53.17
CA LEU A 937 -73.05 39.96 -54.11
C LEU A 937 -71.98 38.94 -53.64
N ARG A 938 -72.12 38.34 -52.45
CA ARG A 938 -71.10 37.43 -51.88
C ARG A 938 -71.76 36.33 -51.08
N THR A 939 -71.25 35.11 -51.19
CA THR A 939 -71.57 34.03 -50.25
C THR A 939 -70.50 33.99 -49.17
N ARG A 940 -70.89 34.03 -47.90
CA ARG A 940 -69.98 33.94 -46.76
C ARG A 940 -70.11 32.59 -46.07
N PHE A 941 -68.99 32.00 -45.67
CA PHE A 941 -69.00 30.80 -44.84
C PHE A 941 -69.34 31.16 -43.40
N MET A 942 -70.36 30.51 -42.82
CA MET A 942 -70.75 30.73 -41.43
C MET A 942 -70.11 29.71 -40.50
N ALA A 943 -70.40 28.43 -40.73
CA ALA A 943 -69.90 27.32 -39.93
C ALA A 943 -70.06 25.99 -40.70
N GLU A 944 -69.45 24.93 -40.19
CA GLU A 944 -69.56 23.58 -40.73
C GLU A 944 -69.94 22.58 -39.64
N ALA A 945 -70.55 21.48 -40.06
CA ALA A 945 -70.80 20.31 -39.25
C ALA A 945 -70.46 19.02 -40.01
N PHE A 946 -70.12 17.97 -39.28
CA PHE A 946 -69.66 16.68 -39.80
C PHE A 946 -70.53 15.55 -39.25
N LEU A 947 -70.79 14.52 -40.06
CA LEU A 947 -71.49 13.29 -39.67
C LEU A 947 -70.76 12.10 -40.30
N SER A 948 -70.39 11.09 -39.50
CA SER A 948 -69.72 9.89 -40.02
C SER A 948 -70.71 8.96 -40.71
N PHE A 949 -70.28 8.28 -41.78
CA PHE A 949 -71.08 7.21 -42.40
C PHE A 949 -71.41 6.10 -41.40
N ALA A 950 -70.51 5.80 -40.46
CA ALA A 950 -70.73 4.79 -39.42
C ALA A 950 -71.87 5.16 -38.44
N GLU A 951 -72.26 6.43 -38.38
CA GLU A 951 -73.34 6.93 -37.51
C GLU A 951 -74.70 6.96 -38.22
N ILE A 952 -74.75 6.65 -39.51
CA ILE A 952 -75.96 6.71 -40.32
C ILE A 952 -76.59 5.32 -40.37
N PRO A 953 -77.84 5.14 -39.88
CA PRO A 953 -78.50 3.85 -39.88
C PRO A 953 -78.87 3.40 -41.31
N GLU A 954 -78.79 2.09 -41.55
CA GLU A 954 -79.36 1.45 -42.73
C GLU A 954 -80.83 1.10 -42.48
N THR A 955 -81.70 1.47 -43.41
CA THR A 955 -83.14 1.24 -43.34
C THR A 955 -83.69 0.69 -44.65
N THR A 956 -84.82 0.02 -44.59
CA THR A 956 -85.55 -0.46 -45.77
C THR A 956 -86.36 0.67 -46.42
N ALA A 957 -86.67 0.57 -47.71
CA ALA A 957 -87.41 1.59 -48.46
C ALA A 957 -88.78 1.98 -47.86
N ASP A 958 -89.41 1.10 -47.08
CA ASP A 958 -90.69 1.33 -46.40
C ASP A 958 -90.59 2.19 -45.12
N HIS A 959 -89.37 2.48 -44.63
CA HIS A 959 -89.18 3.35 -43.47
C HIS A 959 -89.06 4.82 -43.90
N GLU A 960 -90.08 5.59 -43.56
CA GLU A 960 -90.09 7.03 -43.78
C GLU A 960 -89.03 7.71 -42.91
N ILE A 961 -88.14 8.49 -43.54
CA ILE A 961 -87.07 9.25 -42.88
C ILE A 961 -87.58 10.14 -41.73
N GLU A 962 -88.87 10.50 -41.72
CA GLU A 962 -89.51 11.33 -40.69
C GLU A 962 -89.62 10.63 -39.33
N THR A 963 -89.63 9.30 -39.32
CA THR A 963 -89.70 8.47 -38.09
C THR A 963 -88.35 8.33 -37.39
N LEU A 964 -87.26 8.70 -38.06
CA LEU A 964 -85.91 8.59 -37.50
C LEU A 964 -85.63 9.66 -36.45
N GLN A 965 -84.75 9.30 -35.50
CA GLN A 965 -84.25 10.22 -34.49
C GLN A 965 -83.50 11.37 -35.16
N GLN A 966 -83.76 12.58 -34.66
CA GLN A 966 -83.07 13.78 -35.14
C GLN A 966 -81.64 13.81 -34.60
N ILE A 967 -80.67 14.02 -35.48
CA ILE A 967 -79.25 14.17 -35.15
C ILE A 967 -78.96 15.67 -35.03
N HIS A 968 -78.52 16.10 -33.84
CA HIS A 968 -78.15 17.48 -33.58
C HIS A 968 -76.64 17.67 -33.71
N LEU A 969 -76.21 18.21 -34.86
CA LEU A 969 -74.81 18.47 -35.15
C LEU A 969 -74.39 19.85 -34.63
N LYS A 970 -73.33 19.88 -33.81
CA LYS A 970 -72.76 21.12 -33.27
C LYS A 970 -72.00 21.84 -34.39
N LEU A 971 -72.40 23.07 -34.73
CA LEU A 971 -71.70 23.83 -35.75
C LEU A 971 -70.36 24.32 -35.21
N SER A 972 -69.30 24.20 -35.99
CA SER A 972 -67.99 24.69 -35.61
C SER A 972 -67.35 25.46 -36.76
N ARG A 973 -66.29 26.20 -36.46
CA ARG A 973 -65.45 26.84 -37.48
C ARG A 973 -64.02 26.33 -37.34
N PRO A 974 -63.27 26.25 -38.43
CA PRO A 974 -61.84 26.02 -38.34
C PRO A 974 -61.23 27.26 -37.68
N ILE A 975 -60.85 27.16 -36.42
CA ILE A 975 -60.20 28.24 -35.65
C ILE A 975 -58.74 27.88 -35.36
N ASN A 976 -58.48 26.58 -35.19
CA ASN A 976 -57.15 26.05 -34.95
C ASN A 976 -56.34 26.01 -36.25
N LYS A 977 -55.27 26.82 -36.32
CA LYS A 977 -54.28 26.78 -37.41
C LYS A 977 -53.09 25.88 -37.08
N ASP A 978 -52.98 25.42 -35.83
CA ASP A 978 -51.84 24.67 -35.31
C ASP A 978 -52.08 23.15 -35.37
N SER A 979 -52.72 22.65 -36.45
CA SER A 979 -52.75 21.20 -36.73
C SER A 979 -51.55 20.83 -37.60
N ASP A 980 -50.86 19.74 -37.24
CA ASP A 980 -49.73 19.22 -38.00
C ASP A 980 -50.13 18.89 -39.44
N VAL A 981 -51.38 18.45 -39.67
CA VAL A 981 -51.94 18.18 -41.00
C VAL A 981 -52.02 19.45 -41.84
N ILE A 982 -52.41 20.58 -41.25
CA ILE A 982 -52.42 21.89 -41.95
C ILE A 982 -51.00 22.27 -42.35
N ARG A 983 -50.05 22.15 -41.42
CA ARG A 983 -48.64 22.45 -41.69
C ARG A 983 -48.09 21.54 -42.80
N ALA A 984 -48.40 20.25 -42.79
CA ALA A 984 -48.00 19.31 -43.84
C ALA A 984 -48.57 19.69 -45.23
N LEU A 985 -49.83 20.16 -45.28
CA LEU A 985 -50.45 20.66 -46.51
C LEU A 985 -49.84 21.99 -46.99
N GLU A 986 -49.51 22.91 -46.07
CA GLU A 986 -48.87 24.20 -46.39
C GLU A 986 -47.46 24.05 -47.00
N HIS A 987 -46.76 22.96 -46.67
CA HIS A 987 -45.46 22.64 -47.26
C HIS A 987 -45.55 22.18 -48.74
N ARG A 988 -46.73 21.78 -49.24
CA ARG A 988 -46.94 21.26 -50.61
C ARG A 988 -47.25 22.37 -51.64
N LYS A 989 -46.38 23.37 -51.78
CA LYS A 989 -46.60 24.51 -52.71
C LYS A 989 -46.54 24.16 -54.21
N GLY A 990 -46.18 22.94 -54.57
CA GLY A 990 -46.22 22.44 -55.96
C GLY A 990 -47.46 21.62 -56.28
N ASP A 991 -48.28 21.28 -55.28
CA ASP A 991 -49.48 20.48 -55.42
C ASP A 991 -50.70 21.39 -55.50
N ASN A 992 -51.36 21.41 -56.67
CA ASN A 992 -52.54 22.24 -56.91
C ASN A 992 -53.70 21.91 -55.96
N GLN A 993 -53.86 20.64 -55.57
CA GLN A 993 -54.93 20.19 -54.66
C GLN A 993 -54.67 20.67 -53.23
N ALA A 994 -53.43 20.57 -52.75
CA ALA A 994 -53.05 21.08 -51.43
C ALA A 994 -53.18 22.60 -51.35
N MET A 995 -52.68 23.32 -52.36
CA MET A 995 -52.75 24.78 -52.42
C MET A 995 -54.20 25.30 -52.47
N ASP A 996 -55.05 24.68 -53.28
CA ASP A 996 -56.46 25.05 -53.37
C ASP A 996 -57.19 24.77 -52.05
N PHE A 997 -56.90 23.64 -51.39
CA PHE A 997 -57.45 23.34 -50.07
C PHE A 997 -57.02 24.35 -49.00
N VAL A 998 -55.72 24.64 -48.88
CA VAL A 998 -55.18 25.61 -47.92
C VAL A 998 -55.73 27.02 -48.17
N SER A 999 -55.87 27.42 -49.45
CA SER A 999 -56.50 28.69 -49.83
C SER A 999 -57.97 28.75 -49.38
N LYS A 1000 -58.75 27.69 -49.65
CA LYS A 1000 -60.14 27.58 -49.21
C LYS A 1000 -60.27 27.58 -47.68
N LEU A 1001 -59.36 26.90 -46.98
CA LEU A 1001 -59.32 26.84 -45.51
C LEU A 1001 -59.01 28.22 -44.93
N ASN A 1002 -57.97 28.91 -45.43
CA ASN A 1002 -57.64 30.28 -45.02
C ASN A 1002 -58.79 31.26 -45.28
N ASN A 1003 -59.52 31.09 -46.39
CA ASN A 1003 -60.73 31.87 -46.65
C ASN A 1003 -61.85 31.59 -45.63
N LYS A 1004 -62.07 30.33 -45.21
CA LYS A 1004 -63.03 29.96 -44.15
C LYS A 1004 -62.65 30.53 -42.78
N ILE A 1005 -61.35 30.57 -42.48
CA ILE A 1005 -60.83 31.09 -41.21
C ILE A 1005 -60.93 32.63 -41.19
N ASN A 1006 -60.52 33.29 -42.28
CA ASN A 1006 -60.44 34.74 -42.37
C ASN A 1006 -61.77 35.41 -42.74
N SER A 1007 -62.81 34.66 -43.12
CA SER A 1007 -64.15 35.22 -43.33
C SER A 1007 -64.73 35.69 -42.00
N ARG A 1008 -64.38 36.88 -41.53
CA ARG A 1008 -65.02 37.55 -40.39
C ARG A 1008 -66.34 38.21 -40.80
#